data_AF-A0A2W4LSH9-F1
#
_entry.id   AF-A0A2W4LSH9-F1
#
_cell.length_a   1.000
_cell.length_b   1.000
_cell.length_c   1.000
_cell.angle_alpha   90.00
_cell.angle_beta   90.00
_cell.angle_gamma   90.00
#
_symmetry.space_group_name_H-M   'P 1'
#
loop_
_entity.id
_entity.type
_entity.pdbx_description
1 polymer ?
#
loop_
_entity_poly.entity_id
_entity_poly.type
_entity_poly.pdbx_seq_one_letter_code
_entity_poly.pdbx_strand_id
1 'polypeptide(L)'
;MLRGRVLKRTPLHEGFQFAAKSWLKPPGTLGFSTLEWLPARVPGHVHLDLVRAGVIADPFERAHELGCQWVDEEDWIYRTSFSFEPDPELPRRVLCFEGLDTVATVRLNGEVVAEHDDMFVPLEIDVSARLRTGVNELSVELASAARIGRERRARYLAQEGLPETVERFPERAFVRKAQYMFGWDWGPRLVSAGIWKPVTLIEHRGRIRNVRVVQRHEQGVVELRFFSDVEGEGTVLHAVEGHPELVEDGKPVRVEKPELWWPAGHGAQRLYRVKSLLVPEGTKATGDLERSALDVHTMRIGLCRIRLIREPDRFGESFQVEVNGRRIYVLGANWIPEHSFPSVVSGDRVRRALERARDLGMNMLRVWGGGLYESSAFYDAADELGLLVWQDFPFACSYYPDDAAAQEAIRAEARAEVARIQHHVSLALYCGNNENLTMWEDKWGVAANHPPRYYGEAIYERVLPEVLEELDPERPYVPSSPCGGERANSGGSGDQHYWDVWHGRGDYPFYADSTARFASEFGFAAAPGPRAFARMLPDVPEPLSLDVRHPIARFHDKTAKGYDTFVGYVELHYPRAQNLEEWMYTSQLNQRDALRFAIEHYRRSEFCRGTLIWQLNDCWPVQSWAVIDSEGELKAAAYELRRLYDRALASIERVGDAVRLWTVLDDVKGPLVDTAVIEVRALADGRVLARTSVEVTVESAKPRIGTELSVAEFDPTTVFVVGSFGGSRTVRLLCEPKEARVPTPTIRARLDGPSLVVESTTPVFDLYLWDAAGQLTLDDNFVTLVEPGRTVLRARGEPRQLIARSLAGRHAVELLP
;
A
#
# COMPACT_ATOMS: atom_id res chain seq x y z
N MET A 1 51.05 0.80 -10.35
CA MET A 1 50.21 1.99 -10.59
C MET A 1 48.98 1.85 -9.72
N LEU A 2 48.66 2.91 -8.99
CA LEU A 2 47.95 2.92 -7.71
C LEU A 2 46.51 2.42 -7.81
N ARG A 3 46.19 1.42 -6.99
CA ARG A 3 44.84 0.98 -6.66
C ARG A 3 44.20 2.02 -5.72
N GLY A 4 43.71 3.13 -6.27
CA GLY A 4 42.95 4.12 -5.50
C GLY A 4 41.52 3.63 -5.32
N ARG A 5 41.01 3.59 -4.09
CA ARG A 5 39.56 3.56 -3.86
C ARG A 5 39.02 4.89 -4.37
N VAL A 6 38.09 4.89 -5.32
CA VAL A 6 37.71 6.14 -6.05
C VAL A 6 36.43 6.80 -5.51
N LEU A 7 35.66 6.03 -4.75
CA LEU A 7 34.51 6.46 -3.97
C LEU A 7 34.48 5.67 -2.66
N LYS A 8 34.32 6.36 -1.53
CA LYS A 8 34.22 5.76 -0.21
C LYS A 8 32.92 6.20 0.44
N ARG A 9 32.14 5.22 0.92
CA ARG A 9 30.88 5.44 1.65
C ARG A 9 31.07 4.94 3.07
N THR A 10 30.98 5.84 4.05
CA THR A 10 31.11 5.51 5.48
C THR A 10 29.75 5.71 6.15
N PRO A 11 29.02 4.63 6.49
CA PRO A 11 27.72 4.75 7.15
C PRO A 11 27.89 5.23 8.59
N LEU A 12 27.19 6.29 8.96
CA LEU A 12 27.16 6.85 10.31
C LEU A 12 25.87 6.39 11.00
N HIS A 13 25.94 5.28 11.73
CA HIS A 13 24.77 4.65 12.37
C HIS A 13 25.02 4.26 13.84
N GLU A 14 26.26 4.35 14.31
CA GLU A 14 26.67 3.99 15.66
C GLU A 14 26.77 5.21 16.57
N GLY A 15 26.70 4.98 17.89
CA GLY A 15 27.00 5.98 18.91
C GLY A 15 25.97 7.10 19.04
N PHE A 16 24.84 7.03 18.32
CA PHE A 16 23.81 8.03 18.42
C PHE A 16 23.15 8.03 19.80
N GLN A 17 22.94 9.24 20.32
CA GLN A 17 22.12 9.52 21.48
C GLN A 17 21.06 10.54 21.11
N PHE A 18 19.95 10.55 21.82
CA PHE A 18 18.89 11.54 21.67
C PHE A 18 18.43 12.09 23.03
N ALA A 19 17.86 13.29 23.01
CA ALA A 19 17.26 13.94 24.16
C ALA A 19 16.15 14.89 23.72
N ALA A 20 15.10 15.04 24.53
CA ALA A 20 14.20 16.17 24.36
C ALA A 20 14.95 17.45 24.75
N LYS A 21 14.80 18.52 23.98
CA LYS A 21 15.45 19.80 24.24
C LYS A 21 15.03 20.39 25.60
N SER A 22 13.83 20.08 26.06
CA SER A 22 13.33 20.44 27.39
C SER A 22 14.11 19.79 28.53
N TRP A 23 14.63 18.57 28.34
CA TRP A 23 15.39 17.84 29.36
C TRP A 23 16.76 18.44 29.64
N LEU A 24 17.34 19.12 28.64
CA LEU A 24 18.68 19.71 28.69
C LEU A 24 18.70 21.10 29.35
N LYS A 25 17.55 21.62 29.79
CA LYS A 25 17.48 22.91 30.49
C LYS A 25 17.95 22.74 31.94
N PRO A 26 18.71 23.69 32.51
CA PRO A 26 19.10 23.65 33.91
C PRO A 26 17.85 23.56 34.81
N PRO A 27 17.86 22.75 35.88
CA PRO A 27 16.70 22.61 36.76
C PRO A 27 16.37 23.93 37.45
N GLY A 28 15.28 24.57 37.01
CA GLY A 28 14.68 25.74 37.64
C GLY A 28 13.46 25.36 38.47
N THR A 29 13.63 25.28 39.79
CA THR A 29 12.58 25.35 40.83
C THR A 29 11.34 24.45 40.72
N LEU A 30 11.39 23.26 40.11
CA LEU A 30 10.50 22.12 40.42
C LEU A 30 11.03 20.81 39.82
N GLY A 31 11.83 20.09 40.61
CA GLY A 31 11.91 18.62 40.67
C GLY A 31 12.27 17.81 39.43
N PHE A 32 13.52 17.33 39.38
CA PHE A 32 14.01 16.08 38.76
C PHE A 32 13.66 15.81 37.28
N SER A 33 14.44 16.36 36.35
CA SER A 33 14.80 15.63 35.13
C SER A 33 16.16 14.95 35.39
N THR A 34 16.18 13.62 35.45
CA THR A 34 17.42 12.80 35.53
C THR A 34 17.89 12.29 34.17
N LEU A 35 17.18 12.65 33.09
CA LEU A 35 17.46 12.16 31.74
C LEU A 35 18.17 13.26 30.96
N GLU A 36 19.48 13.10 30.70
CA GLU A 36 20.22 14.04 29.87
C GLU A 36 20.31 13.55 28.42
N TRP A 37 20.73 12.30 28.21
CA TRP A 37 20.89 11.69 26.90
C TRP A 37 20.59 10.20 26.96
N LEU A 38 19.75 9.71 26.05
CA LEU A 38 19.40 8.30 25.92
C LEU A 38 20.02 7.72 24.65
N PRO A 39 20.35 6.41 24.62
CA PRO A 39 20.80 5.77 23.39
C PRO A 39 19.73 5.86 22.29
N ALA A 40 20.14 6.13 21.06
CA ALA A 40 19.25 6.21 19.91
C ALA A 40 19.65 5.23 18.81
N ARG A 41 18.69 4.77 17.99
CA ARG A 41 18.97 4.04 16.76
C ARG A 41 18.76 4.93 15.55
N VAL A 42 19.71 4.88 14.62
CA VAL A 42 19.63 5.57 13.31
C VAL A 42 19.91 4.52 12.23
N PRO A 43 18.99 4.28 11.28
CA PRO A 43 17.69 4.94 11.11
C PRO A 43 16.69 4.64 12.24
N GLY A 44 15.85 5.62 12.61
CA GLY A 44 14.91 5.46 13.71
C GLY A 44 13.93 6.61 13.89
N HIS A 45 13.06 6.47 14.91
CA HIS A 45 12.11 7.47 15.37
C HIS A 45 12.15 7.56 16.89
N VAL A 46 11.93 8.76 17.43
CA VAL A 46 11.99 9.05 18.87
C VAL A 46 11.03 8.18 19.68
N HIS A 47 9.82 7.91 19.18
CA HIS A 47 8.87 7.02 19.86
C HIS A 47 9.46 5.63 20.11
N LEU A 48 10.14 5.07 19.11
CA LEU A 48 10.75 3.75 19.22
C LEU A 48 11.93 3.74 20.19
N ASP A 49 12.71 4.82 20.22
CA ASP A 49 13.80 5.00 21.19
C ASP A 49 13.27 5.14 22.62
N LEU A 50 12.18 5.90 22.82
CA LEU A 50 11.53 6.08 24.12
C LEU A 50 10.93 4.77 24.66
N VAL A 51 10.31 3.96 23.80
CA VAL A 51 9.82 2.62 24.16
C VAL A 51 10.98 1.74 24.62
N ARG A 52 12.09 1.71 23.86
CA ARG A 52 13.29 0.94 24.25
C ARG A 52 13.91 1.39 25.57
N ALA A 53 13.85 2.68 25.85
CA ALA A 53 14.35 3.26 27.09
C ALA A 53 13.36 3.11 28.28
N GLY A 54 12.15 2.59 28.05
CA GLY A 54 11.11 2.45 29.08
C GLY A 54 10.50 3.79 29.53
N VAL A 55 10.62 4.85 28.72
CA VAL A 55 10.07 6.19 29.02
C VAL A 55 8.59 6.27 28.67
N ILE A 56 8.16 5.58 27.60
CA ILE A 56 6.76 5.42 27.21
C ILE A 56 6.45 3.93 27.05
N ALA A 57 5.18 3.56 27.25
CA ALA A 57 4.69 2.22 26.91
C ALA A 57 4.59 2.05 25.38
N ASP A 58 4.48 0.81 24.88
CA ASP A 58 4.26 0.57 23.45
C ASP A 58 2.91 1.21 23.03
N PRO A 59 2.92 2.19 22.10
CA PRO A 59 1.71 2.90 21.69
C PRO A 59 0.69 2.01 20.98
N PHE A 60 1.07 0.80 20.54
CA PHE A 60 0.18 -0.13 19.83
C PHE A 60 -0.61 -1.04 20.79
N GLU A 61 -0.32 -0.99 22.08
CA GLU A 61 -1.04 -1.74 23.10
C GLU A 61 -2.12 -0.88 23.75
N ARG A 62 -3.28 -1.49 24.03
CA ARG A 62 -4.34 -0.90 24.84
C ARG A 62 -4.80 0.48 24.34
N ALA A 63 -4.56 1.53 25.13
CA ALA A 63 -4.84 2.90 24.73
C ALA A 63 -3.60 3.78 24.96
N HIS A 64 -2.41 3.17 24.89
CA HIS A 64 -1.14 3.83 25.20
C HIS A 64 -0.80 4.94 24.19
N GLU A 65 -1.39 4.93 22.98
CA GLU A 65 -1.37 6.07 22.05
C GLU A 65 -1.67 7.40 22.77
N LEU A 66 -2.66 7.43 23.68
CA LEU A 66 -3.03 8.63 24.44
C LEU A 66 -1.92 9.13 25.37
N GLY A 67 -1.11 8.20 25.91
CA GLY A 67 0.01 8.51 26.80
C GLY A 67 1.25 9.04 26.08
N CYS A 68 1.29 8.95 24.75
CA CYS A 68 2.47 9.30 23.95
C CYS A 68 2.37 10.66 23.25
N GLN A 69 1.21 11.33 23.28
CA GLN A 69 0.96 12.55 22.50
C GLN A 69 1.90 13.72 22.85
N TRP A 70 2.49 13.76 24.05
CA TRP A 70 3.46 14.79 24.42
C TRP A 70 4.73 14.73 23.55
N VAL A 71 5.07 13.57 23.00
CA VAL A 71 6.26 13.37 22.15
C VAL A 71 6.15 14.20 20.87
N ASP A 72 4.94 14.39 20.35
CA ASP A 72 4.65 15.15 19.14
C ASP A 72 4.91 16.66 19.30
N GLU A 73 4.93 17.16 20.54
CA GLU A 73 5.05 18.58 20.88
C GLU A 73 6.48 19.00 21.27
N GLU A 74 7.37 18.03 21.48
CA GLU A 74 8.76 18.27 21.89
C GLU A 74 9.69 18.48 20.70
N ASP A 75 10.71 19.31 20.92
CA ASP A 75 11.88 19.39 20.04
C ASP A 75 12.90 18.35 20.49
N TRP A 76 13.48 17.60 19.55
CA TRP A 76 14.39 16.50 19.82
C TRP A 76 15.78 16.81 19.28
N ILE A 77 16.83 16.39 19.98
CA ILE A 77 18.21 16.53 19.52
C ILE A 77 18.84 15.14 19.44
N TYR A 78 19.33 14.76 18.27
CA TYR A 78 20.22 13.63 18.06
C TYR A 78 21.67 14.11 18.06
N ARG A 79 22.59 13.33 18.63
CA ARG A 79 24.03 13.56 18.50
C ARG A 79 24.82 12.26 18.34
N THR A 80 25.93 12.32 17.63
CA THR A 80 26.95 11.27 17.60
C THR A 80 28.33 11.89 17.40
N SER A 81 29.38 11.08 17.51
CA SER A 81 30.72 11.45 17.09
C SER A 81 31.31 10.39 16.16
N PHE A 82 32.13 10.81 15.22
CA PHE A 82 32.79 9.90 14.28
C PHE A 82 34.22 10.34 14.01
N SER A 83 35.09 9.38 13.73
CA SER A 83 36.48 9.66 13.37
C SER A 83 36.62 9.87 11.86
N PHE A 84 37.42 10.85 11.47
CA PHE A 84 37.71 11.17 10.09
C PHE A 84 39.21 11.35 9.88
N GLU A 85 39.72 10.67 8.86
CA GLU A 85 41.09 10.84 8.38
C GLU A 85 41.03 11.24 6.89
N PRO A 86 41.67 12.36 6.50
CA PRO A 86 41.58 12.85 5.14
C PRO A 86 42.30 11.91 4.16
N ASP A 87 41.60 11.54 3.09
CA ASP A 87 42.20 10.91 1.91
C ASP A 87 42.46 11.99 0.83
N PRO A 88 43.72 12.28 0.46
CA PRO A 88 44.05 13.24 -0.58
C PRO A 88 43.48 12.89 -1.96
N GLU A 89 43.20 11.61 -2.23
CA GLU A 89 42.64 11.17 -3.51
C GLU A 89 41.12 11.41 -3.61
N LEU A 90 40.46 11.67 -2.47
CA LEU A 90 39.02 11.90 -2.34
C LEU A 90 38.76 13.30 -1.76
N PRO A 91 38.95 14.35 -2.58
CA PRO A 91 38.92 15.74 -2.10
C PRO A 91 37.51 16.23 -1.76
N ARG A 92 36.46 15.65 -2.35
CA ARG A 92 35.06 16.00 -2.08
C ARG A 92 34.49 15.11 -1.01
N ARG A 93 33.76 15.72 -0.06
CA ARG A 93 33.21 15.06 1.11
C ARG A 93 31.81 15.57 1.34
N VAL A 94 30.82 14.69 1.20
CA VAL A 94 29.41 15.02 1.32
C VAL A 94 28.82 14.21 2.47
N LEU A 95 28.22 14.90 3.43
CA LEU A 95 27.39 14.28 4.45
C LEU A 95 25.98 14.15 3.88
N CYS A 96 25.53 12.91 3.68
CA CYS A 96 24.24 12.59 3.09
C CYS A 96 23.30 12.03 4.16
N PHE A 97 22.16 12.68 4.38
CA PHE A 97 21.03 12.16 5.10
C PHE A 97 19.98 11.73 4.08
N GLU A 98 19.69 10.43 4.00
CA GLU A 98 18.69 9.92 3.06
C GLU A 98 17.26 10.31 3.44
N GLY A 99 17.04 10.80 4.68
CA GLY A 99 15.76 11.29 5.15
C GLY A 99 15.81 11.77 6.61
N LEU A 100 15.32 12.98 6.83
CA LEU A 100 15.16 13.62 8.13
C LEU A 100 13.67 13.91 8.34
N ASP A 101 13.14 13.53 9.49
CA ASP A 101 11.73 13.71 9.82
C ASP A 101 11.58 14.74 10.97
N THR A 102 11.22 16.00 10.71
CA THR A 102 11.18 16.65 9.38
C THR A 102 11.94 17.96 9.41
N VAL A 103 11.52 18.89 10.28
CA VAL A 103 12.11 20.23 10.37
C VAL A 103 13.43 20.14 11.14
N ALA A 104 14.54 20.14 10.42
CA ALA A 104 15.85 19.78 10.93
C ALA A 104 16.87 20.93 10.84
N THR A 105 17.67 21.11 11.90
CA THR A 105 18.89 21.91 11.89
C THR A 105 20.08 20.99 12.13
N VAL A 106 20.98 20.89 11.15
CA VAL A 106 22.18 20.04 11.22
C VAL A 106 23.39 20.87 11.63
N ARG A 107 24.12 20.41 12.64
CA ARG A 107 25.38 21.01 13.10
C ARG A 107 26.53 20.02 13.02
N LEU A 108 27.67 20.49 12.52
CA LEU A 108 28.93 19.76 12.52
C LEU A 108 29.95 20.57 13.30
N ASN A 109 30.57 19.95 14.32
CA ASN A 109 31.59 20.57 15.15
C ASN A 109 31.15 21.91 15.82
N GLY A 110 29.86 22.02 16.15
CA GLY A 110 29.23 23.18 16.76
C GLY A 110 28.63 24.21 15.78
N GLU A 111 28.99 24.13 14.50
CA GLU A 111 28.54 25.08 13.47
C GLU A 111 27.29 24.55 12.74
N VAL A 112 26.31 25.42 12.46
CA VAL A 112 25.17 25.05 11.59
C VAL A 112 25.69 24.88 10.17
N VAL A 113 25.46 23.70 9.60
CA VAL A 113 25.89 23.37 8.23
C VAL A 113 24.73 23.24 7.26
N ALA A 114 23.51 22.99 7.75
CA ALA A 114 22.30 22.98 6.94
C ALA A 114 21.03 23.13 7.79
N GLU A 115 19.97 23.61 7.14
CA GLU A 115 18.58 23.52 7.59
C GLU A 115 17.79 22.75 6.53
N HIS A 116 16.78 22.01 6.96
CA HIS A 116 16.01 21.13 6.10
C HIS A 116 14.59 20.96 6.63
N ASP A 117 13.62 20.76 5.72
CA ASP A 117 12.19 20.91 6.04
C ASP A 117 11.29 20.02 5.19
N ASP A 118 11.79 18.85 4.77
CA ASP A 118 11.05 17.93 3.92
C ASP A 118 11.40 16.47 4.20
N MET A 119 10.44 15.69 4.69
CA MET A 119 10.65 14.29 5.06
C MET A 119 11.07 13.43 3.86
N PHE A 120 10.65 13.82 2.66
CA PHE A 120 10.75 13.02 1.45
C PHE A 120 12.04 13.26 0.67
N VAL A 121 12.72 14.38 0.90
CA VAL A 121 13.90 14.79 0.13
C VAL A 121 15.19 14.46 0.89
N PRO A 122 16.18 13.79 0.26
CA PRO A 122 17.49 13.63 0.86
C PRO A 122 18.21 14.98 1.08
N LEU A 123 18.91 15.12 2.20
CA LEU A 123 19.76 16.28 2.49
C LEU A 123 21.23 15.92 2.26
N GLU A 124 21.86 16.62 1.32
CA GLU A 124 23.28 16.46 1.02
C GLU A 124 24.06 17.75 1.32
N ILE A 125 25.13 17.63 2.10
CA ILE A 125 25.90 18.78 2.61
C ILE A 125 27.37 18.60 2.26
N ASP A 126 27.95 19.51 1.47
CA ASP A 126 29.41 19.54 1.28
C ASP A 126 30.09 19.92 2.61
N VAL A 127 30.82 18.96 3.18
CA VAL A 127 31.56 19.10 4.45
C VAL A 127 33.07 19.08 4.23
N SER A 128 33.53 19.22 2.97
CA SER A 128 34.95 19.08 2.59
C SER A 128 35.88 19.99 3.40
N ALA A 129 35.45 21.22 3.68
CA ALA A 129 36.19 22.22 4.45
C ALA A 129 35.82 22.30 5.95
N ARG A 130 34.87 21.47 6.40
CA ARG A 130 34.27 21.56 7.75
C ARG A 130 34.66 20.40 8.68
N LEU A 131 35.18 19.32 8.10
CA LEU A 131 35.70 18.18 8.85
C LEU A 131 37.06 18.48 9.49
N ARG A 132 37.27 17.96 10.70
CA ARG A 132 38.53 18.00 11.44
C ARG A 132 39.18 16.62 11.37
N THR A 133 40.50 16.55 11.26
CA THR A 133 41.22 15.27 11.43
C THR A 133 41.00 14.75 12.84
N GLY A 134 40.70 13.46 12.98
CA GLY A 134 40.30 12.84 14.23
C GLY A 134 38.79 12.92 14.46
N VAL A 135 38.37 13.25 15.70
CA VAL A 135 36.96 13.19 16.11
C VAL A 135 36.17 14.40 15.62
N ASN A 136 35.01 14.15 15.03
CA ASN A 136 34.01 15.13 14.64
C ASN A 136 32.71 14.88 15.40
N GLU A 137 32.03 15.96 15.78
CA GLU A 137 30.73 15.89 16.45
C GLU A 137 29.62 16.27 15.47
N LEU A 138 28.61 15.42 15.35
CA LEU A 138 27.42 15.66 14.56
C LEU A 138 26.22 15.79 15.48
N SER A 139 25.43 16.85 15.32
CA SER A 139 24.12 16.94 15.95
C SER A 139 23.04 17.36 14.97
N VAL A 140 21.84 16.85 15.20
CA VAL A 140 20.63 17.14 14.41
C VAL A 140 19.54 17.50 15.39
N GLU A 141 19.10 18.75 15.35
CA GLU A 141 17.92 19.21 16.08
C GLU A 141 16.70 19.05 15.16
N LEU A 142 15.64 18.42 15.67
CA LEU A 142 14.38 18.18 14.99
C LEU A 142 13.28 18.90 15.76
N ALA A 143 12.72 19.96 15.16
CA ALA A 143 11.62 20.70 15.75
C ALA A 143 10.30 19.92 15.62
N SER A 144 9.39 20.10 16.59
CA SER A 144 8.05 19.49 16.54
C SER A 144 7.30 19.88 15.25
N ALA A 145 7.05 18.87 14.39
CA ALA A 145 6.29 19.07 13.16
C ALA A 145 4.85 19.52 13.43
N ALA A 146 4.24 19.04 14.52
CA ALA A 146 2.88 19.46 14.92
C ALA A 146 2.84 20.94 15.29
N ARG A 147 3.78 21.40 16.13
CA ARG A 147 3.88 22.80 16.53
C ARG A 147 4.19 23.71 15.33
N ILE A 148 5.20 23.35 14.53
CA ILE A 148 5.58 24.12 13.35
C ILE A 148 4.44 24.20 12.33
N GLY A 149 3.72 23.09 12.10
CA GLY A 149 2.55 23.07 11.22
C GLY A 149 1.45 24.03 11.68
N ARG A 150 1.15 24.09 12.99
CA ARG A 150 0.16 25.04 13.53
C ARG A 150 0.60 26.49 13.40
N GLU A 151 1.88 26.78 13.68
CA GLU A 151 2.46 28.12 13.53
C GLU A 151 2.40 28.61 12.07
N ARG A 152 2.78 27.74 11.12
CA ARG A 152 2.73 28.03 9.68
C ARG A 152 1.29 28.20 9.19
N ARG A 153 0.38 27.33 9.63
CA ARG A 153 -1.06 27.47 9.35
C ARG A 153 -1.57 28.83 9.78
N ALA A 154 -1.38 29.21 11.04
CA ALA A 154 -1.87 30.49 11.56
C ALA A 154 -1.33 31.69 10.76
N ARG A 155 -0.04 31.65 10.41
CA ARG A 155 0.59 32.68 9.58
C ARG A 155 -0.01 32.74 8.18
N TYR A 156 -0.18 31.59 7.52
CA TYR A 156 -0.73 31.50 6.17
C TYR A 156 -2.18 31.98 6.13
N LEU A 157 -3.03 31.53 7.07
CA LEU A 157 -4.42 31.98 7.14
C LEU A 157 -4.51 33.50 7.34
N ALA A 158 -3.66 34.07 8.19
CA ALA A 158 -3.61 35.51 8.38
C ALA A 158 -3.18 36.26 7.11
N GLN A 159 -2.24 35.71 6.34
CA GLN A 159 -1.78 36.28 5.06
C GLN A 159 -2.86 36.22 3.98
N GLU A 160 -3.60 35.11 3.90
CA GLU A 160 -4.69 34.91 2.93
C GLU A 160 -6.03 35.53 3.39
N GLY A 161 -6.10 36.10 4.60
CA GLY A 161 -7.33 36.65 5.17
C GLY A 161 -8.41 35.60 5.48
N LEU A 162 -8.00 34.36 5.75
CA LEU A 162 -8.88 33.24 6.06
C LEU A 162 -9.18 33.14 7.58
N PRO A 163 -10.40 32.75 7.97
CA PRO A 163 -10.71 32.51 9.37
C PRO A 163 -10.02 31.25 9.91
N GLU A 164 -9.69 31.24 11.20
CA GLU A 164 -9.11 30.04 11.85
C GLU A 164 -10.03 28.81 11.80
N THR A 165 -11.35 29.03 11.67
CA THR A 165 -12.38 27.99 11.57
C THR A 165 -12.44 27.32 10.20
N VAL A 166 -11.63 27.73 9.22
CA VAL A 166 -11.59 27.08 7.90
C VAL A 166 -11.33 25.58 8.05
N GLU A 167 -12.23 24.79 7.47
CA GLU A 167 -12.18 23.34 7.59
C GLU A 167 -11.28 22.71 6.52
N ARG A 168 -10.85 21.47 6.79
CA ARG A 168 -9.98 20.67 5.90
C ARG A 168 -8.66 21.35 5.51
N PHE A 169 -8.18 22.29 6.33
CA PHE A 169 -6.86 22.90 6.19
C PHE A 169 -6.01 22.72 7.46
N PRO A 170 -5.79 21.48 7.93
CA PRO A 170 -5.10 21.16 9.19
C PRO A 170 -3.61 21.51 9.21
N GLU A 171 -2.98 21.41 10.39
CA GLU A 171 -1.55 21.65 10.57
C GLU A 171 -0.64 20.78 9.69
N ARG A 172 -1.07 19.54 9.41
CA ARG A 172 -0.31 18.59 8.58
C ARG A 172 -0.10 19.04 7.13
N ALA A 173 -0.93 19.98 6.65
CA ALA A 173 -0.81 20.53 5.30
C ALA A 173 0.39 21.49 5.14
N PHE A 174 0.94 21.97 6.26
CA PHE A 174 1.97 23.02 6.28
C PHE A 174 3.39 22.49 6.57
N VAL A 175 3.55 21.17 6.63
CA VAL A 175 4.83 20.48 6.78
C VAL A 175 4.87 19.33 5.77
N ARG A 176 5.95 19.22 4.98
CA ARG A 176 6.15 18.14 4.02
C ARG A 176 6.57 16.87 4.76
N LYS A 177 5.58 16.18 5.31
CA LYS A 177 5.70 14.99 6.17
C LYS A 177 4.61 13.99 5.83
N ALA A 178 4.87 12.70 6.08
CA ALA A 178 3.88 11.65 5.89
C ALA A 178 2.59 11.97 6.67
N GLN A 179 1.48 12.13 5.94
CA GLN A 179 0.26 12.75 6.47
C GLN A 179 -0.42 11.85 7.50
N TYR A 180 -0.37 10.52 7.30
CA TYR A 180 -0.97 9.54 8.19
C TYR A 180 -0.44 9.56 9.63
N MET A 181 0.77 10.08 9.86
CA MET A 181 1.35 10.18 11.20
C MET A 181 0.57 11.15 12.10
N PHE A 182 -0.19 12.07 11.52
CA PHE A 182 -1.07 12.98 12.26
C PHE A 182 -2.40 12.36 12.71
N GLY A 183 -2.56 11.04 12.47
CA GLY A 183 -3.81 10.31 12.65
C GLY A 183 -4.56 10.17 11.33
N TRP A 184 -5.15 9.00 11.13
CA TRP A 184 -6.04 8.74 10.00
C TRP A 184 -7.21 7.87 10.45
N ASP A 185 -8.23 7.69 9.63
CA ASP A 185 -9.38 6.84 9.97
C ASP A 185 -9.08 5.33 10.00
N TRP A 186 -7.82 4.94 9.84
CA TRP A 186 -7.31 3.59 10.06
C TRP A 186 -6.01 3.57 10.86
N GLY A 187 -5.50 4.73 11.31
CA GLY A 187 -4.15 4.89 11.85
C GLY A 187 -4.10 5.75 13.12
N PRO A 188 -3.09 5.57 14.00
CA PRO A 188 -2.95 6.38 15.20
C PRO A 188 -2.39 7.76 14.87
N ARG A 189 -2.56 8.72 15.78
CA ARG A 189 -1.77 9.94 15.80
C ARG A 189 -0.46 9.70 16.55
N LEU A 190 0.63 9.57 15.80
CA LEU A 190 2.00 9.42 16.28
C LEU A 190 2.91 10.22 15.35
N VAL A 191 2.90 11.56 15.50
CA VAL A 191 3.57 12.46 14.55
C VAL A 191 5.06 12.16 14.52
N SER A 192 5.69 11.96 15.68
CA SER A 192 7.10 11.60 15.82
C SER A 192 8.11 12.51 15.10
N ALA A 193 9.38 12.29 15.39
CA ALA A 193 10.53 12.85 14.70
C ALA A 193 11.62 11.78 14.60
N GLY A 194 12.59 11.94 13.71
CA GLY A 194 13.78 11.08 13.68
C GLY A 194 14.70 11.29 12.48
N ILE A 195 15.90 10.74 12.58
CA ILE A 195 16.75 10.47 11.42
C ILE A 195 16.24 9.15 10.84
N TRP A 196 15.20 9.21 10.01
CA TRP A 196 14.36 8.05 9.69
C TRP A 196 14.92 7.16 8.59
N LYS A 197 15.96 7.62 7.88
CA LYS A 197 16.73 6.89 6.86
C LYS A 197 18.25 7.01 7.13
N PRO A 198 19.11 6.23 6.44
CA PRO A 198 20.56 6.18 6.69
C PRO A 198 21.26 7.54 6.58
N VAL A 199 22.38 7.66 7.32
CA VAL A 199 23.34 8.77 7.21
C VAL A 199 24.66 8.21 6.71
N THR A 200 25.24 8.84 5.68
CA THR A 200 26.50 8.39 5.08
C THR A 200 27.43 9.56 4.82
N LEU A 201 28.70 9.44 5.23
CA LEU A 201 29.77 10.30 4.73
C LEU A 201 30.32 9.72 3.42
N ILE A 202 30.15 10.47 2.33
CA ILE A 202 30.59 10.09 0.99
C ILE A 202 31.83 10.90 0.64
N GLU A 203 32.95 10.21 0.41
CA GLU A 203 34.21 10.82 -0.01
C GLU A 203 34.50 10.38 -1.46
N HIS A 204 34.72 11.34 -2.36
CA HIS A 204 34.85 11.04 -3.78
C HIS A 204 35.71 12.05 -4.55
N ARG A 205 36.10 11.64 -5.77
CA ARG A 205 36.56 12.55 -6.82
C ARG A 205 35.44 12.90 -7.81
N GLY A 206 34.58 11.93 -8.10
CA GLY A 206 33.36 12.08 -8.88
C GLY A 206 32.38 10.97 -8.54
N ARG A 207 31.08 11.21 -8.66
CA ARG A 207 30.03 10.21 -8.43
C ARG A 207 28.82 10.43 -9.33
N ILE A 208 28.11 9.35 -9.62
CA ILE A 208 26.83 9.38 -10.32
C ILE A 208 25.74 9.54 -9.27
N ARG A 209 24.95 10.61 -9.35
CA ARG A 209 23.80 10.85 -8.46
C ARG A 209 22.55 10.13 -8.97
N ASN A 210 22.32 10.20 -10.27
CA ASN A 210 21.17 9.56 -10.90
C ASN A 210 21.45 9.19 -12.37
N VAL A 211 20.70 8.22 -12.90
CA VAL A 211 20.69 7.87 -14.32
C VAL A 211 19.23 7.75 -14.77
N ARG A 212 18.83 8.62 -15.70
CA ARG A 212 17.54 8.54 -16.38
C ARG A 212 17.67 7.73 -17.67
N VAL A 213 16.62 7.01 -18.04
CA VAL A 213 16.50 6.33 -19.33
C VAL A 213 15.22 6.76 -20.03
N VAL A 214 15.32 7.11 -21.30
CA VAL A 214 14.17 7.32 -22.19
C VAL A 214 14.09 6.16 -23.16
N GLN A 215 12.89 5.61 -23.35
CA GLN A 215 12.64 4.49 -24.25
C GLN A 215 11.79 4.95 -25.43
N ARG A 216 12.17 4.57 -26.64
CA ARG A 216 11.34 4.73 -27.84
C ARG A 216 11.07 3.37 -28.45
N HIS A 217 9.81 2.96 -28.41
CA HIS A 217 9.35 1.65 -28.86
C HIS A 217 8.93 1.69 -30.34
N GLU A 218 9.56 0.86 -31.16
CA GLU A 218 9.24 0.65 -32.57
C GLU A 218 9.05 -0.86 -32.84
N GLN A 219 8.60 -1.23 -34.05
CA GLN A 219 8.32 -2.64 -34.35
C GLN A 219 9.60 -3.48 -34.29
N GLY A 220 9.71 -4.34 -33.27
CA GLY A 220 10.83 -5.26 -33.11
C GLY A 220 12.12 -4.63 -32.57
N VAL A 221 12.11 -3.34 -32.22
CA VAL A 221 13.28 -2.61 -31.72
C VAL A 221 12.86 -1.61 -30.65
N VAL A 222 13.67 -1.46 -29.59
CA VAL A 222 13.57 -0.36 -28.64
C VAL A 222 14.87 0.46 -28.67
N GLU A 223 14.75 1.76 -28.93
CA GLU A 223 15.87 2.71 -28.76
C GLU A 223 15.86 3.22 -27.32
N LEU A 224 17.03 3.19 -26.66
CA LEU A 224 17.24 3.73 -25.33
C LEU A 224 18.20 4.93 -25.40
N ARG A 225 17.96 5.93 -24.58
CA ARG A 225 18.91 7.03 -24.31
C ARG A 225 19.04 7.25 -22.82
N PHE A 226 20.27 7.32 -22.35
CA PHE A 226 20.57 7.54 -20.94
C PHE A 226 21.00 8.99 -20.72
N PHE A 227 20.67 9.52 -19.55
CA PHE A 227 21.07 10.86 -19.11
C PHE A 227 21.50 10.78 -17.65
N SER A 228 22.74 11.12 -17.37
CA SER A 228 23.34 10.94 -16.05
C SER A 228 23.54 12.28 -15.34
N ASP A 229 23.15 12.35 -14.07
CA ASP A 229 23.53 13.45 -13.18
C ASP A 229 24.82 13.06 -12.44
N VAL A 230 25.86 13.87 -12.61
CA VAL A 230 27.22 13.60 -12.13
C VAL A 230 27.70 14.78 -11.30
N GLU A 231 28.27 14.47 -10.14
CA GLU A 231 29.04 15.42 -9.36
C GLU A 231 30.54 15.15 -9.51
N GLY A 232 31.34 16.19 -9.75
CA GLY A 232 32.79 16.09 -9.94
C GLY A 232 33.18 16.07 -11.41
N GLU A 233 34.33 15.47 -11.71
CA GLU A 233 34.90 15.43 -13.07
C GLU A 233 34.65 14.06 -13.72
N GLY A 234 34.34 14.05 -15.02
CA GLY A 234 34.25 12.83 -15.82
C GLY A 234 33.09 12.79 -16.81
N THR A 235 33.00 11.70 -17.55
CA THR A 235 31.88 11.37 -18.45
C THR A 235 31.36 9.97 -18.13
N VAL A 236 30.11 9.68 -18.49
CA VAL A 236 29.47 8.39 -18.19
C VAL A 236 29.39 7.52 -19.45
N LEU A 237 29.79 6.26 -19.29
CA LEU A 237 29.62 5.21 -20.28
C LEU A 237 28.67 4.13 -19.75
N HIS A 238 27.71 3.70 -20.57
CA HIS A 238 26.70 2.72 -20.19
C HIS A 238 27.00 1.36 -20.82
N ALA A 239 27.09 0.32 -20.00
CA ALA A 239 27.03 -1.07 -20.41
C ALA A 239 25.59 -1.56 -20.28
N VAL A 240 24.96 -1.89 -21.41
CA VAL A 240 23.58 -2.40 -21.47
C VAL A 240 23.61 -3.91 -21.71
N GLU A 241 22.91 -4.67 -20.87
CA GLU A 241 22.83 -6.13 -21.01
C GLU A 241 22.34 -6.55 -22.41
N GLY A 242 23.10 -7.43 -23.06
CA GLY A 242 22.80 -7.89 -24.42
C GLY A 242 23.31 -6.97 -25.53
N HIS A 243 23.90 -5.82 -25.20
CA HIS A 243 24.57 -4.94 -26.16
C HIS A 243 26.10 -5.05 -26.03
N PRO A 244 26.86 -5.25 -27.12
CA PRO A 244 28.30 -5.56 -27.04
C PRO A 244 29.18 -4.34 -26.74
N GLU A 245 28.72 -3.13 -27.04
CA GLU A 245 29.52 -1.91 -26.94
C GLU A 245 29.10 -1.06 -25.74
N LEU A 246 30.02 -0.24 -25.23
CA LEU A 246 29.69 0.81 -24.27
C LEU A 246 29.10 2.01 -25.01
N VAL A 247 28.11 2.64 -24.39
CA VAL A 247 27.35 3.74 -24.99
C VAL A 247 27.65 5.02 -24.20
N GLU A 248 28.06 6.09 -24.87
CA GLU A 248 28.23 7.40 -24.23
C GLU A 248 26.86 7.96 -23.79
N ASP A 249 26.84 8.67 -22.65
CA ASP A 249 25.64 9.36 -22.16
C ASP A 249 25.02 10.26 -23.24
N GLY A 250 23.69 10.23 -23.37
CA GLY A 250 22.93 10.93 -24.42
C GLY A 250 22.95 10.28 -25.82
N LYS A 251 23.81 9.29 -26.09
CA LYS A 251 23.80 8.56 -27.37
C LYS A 251 22.72 7.46 -27.37
N PRO A 252 22.09 7.20 -28.54
CA PRO A 252 21.09 6.14 -28.65
C PRO A 252 21.74 4.75 -28.69
N VAL A 253 21.10 3.78 -28.05
CA VAL A 253 21.40 2.36 -28.19
C VAL A 253 20.14 1.60 -28.59
N ARG A 254 20.26 0.66 -29.53
CA ARG A 254 19.13 -0.10 -30.07
C ARG A 254 19.16 -1.53 -29.53
N VAL A 255 18.07 -1.93 -28.88
CA VAL A 255 17.83 -3.31 -28.46
C VAL A 255 16.96 -3.97 -29.53
N GLU A 256 17.58 -4.79 -30.37
CA GLU A 256 16.92 -5.57 -31.42
C GLU A 256 16.23 -6.80 -30.84
N LYS A 257 15.02 -7.12 -31.33
CA LYS A 257 14.18 -8.23 -30.84
C LYS A 257 14.04 -8.23 -29.31
N PRO A 258 13.57 -7.13 -28.71
CA PRO A 258 13.52 -6.98 -27.27
C PRO A 258 12.54 -7.99 -26.65
N GLU A 259 13.00 -8.66 -25.60
CA GLU A 259 12.10 -9.31 -24.63
C GLU A 259 11.45 -8.21 -23.78
N LEU A 260 10.14 -8.01 -23.95
CA LEU A 260 9.38 -6.99 -23.23
C LEU A 260 9.04 -7.44 -21.81
N TRP A 261 8.90 -6.46 -20.91
CA TRP A 261 8.33 -6.66 -19.59
C TRP A 261 6.80 -6.70 -19.66
N TRP A 262 6.18 -7.57 -18.85
CA TRP A 262 4.72 -7.70 -18.74
C TRP A 262 4.27 -7.73 -17.27
N PRO A 263 3.08 -7.18 -16.95
CA PRO A 263 2.50 -7.29 -15.63
C PRO A 263 2.14 -8.74 -15.26
N ALA A 264 1.94 -8.98 -13.97
CA ALA A 264 1.65 -10.27 -13.39
C ALA A 264 0.49 -10.95 -14.11
N GLY A 265 0.74 -12.19 -14.58
CA GLY A 265 -0.23 -12.96 -15.36
C GLY A 265 -0.20 -12.72 -16.88
N HIS A 266 0.49 -11.70 -17.40
CA HIS A 266 0.44 -11.34 -18.83
C HIS A 266 1.68 -11.71 -19.64
N GLY A 267 2.74 -12.17 -18.99
CA GLY A 267 4.00 -12.56 -19.61
C GLY A 267 5.13 -12.60 -18.59
N ALA A 268 6.37 -12.60 -19.08
CA ALA A 268 7.56 -12.53 -18.25
C ALA A 268 7.89 -11.08 -17.84
N GLN A 269 8.41 -10.91 -16.63
CA GLN A 269 8.85 -9.63 -16.08
C GLN A 269 10.33 -9.36 -16.45
N ARG A 270 10.64 -9.26 -17.75
CA ARG A 270 12.03 -9.10 -18.20
C ARG A 270 12.61 -7.75 -17.77
N LEU A 271 13.71 -7.81 -17.02
CA LEU A 271 14.50 -6.65 -16.61
C LEU A 271 15.93 -6.76 -17.15
N TYR A 272 16.41 -5.75 -17.87
CA TYR A 272 17.78 -5.65 -18.37
C TYR A 272 18.65 -4.92 -17.37
N ARG A 273 19.85 -5.42 -17.11
CA ARG A 273 20.84 -4.72 -16.29
C ARG A 273 21.53 -3.62 -17.10
N VAL A 274 21.64 -2.44 -16.50
CA VAL A 274 22.45 -1.33 -17.01
C VAL A 274 23.49 -0.98 -15.95
N LYS A 275 24.77 -0.96 -16.35
CA LYS A 275 25.86 -0.42 -15.53
C LYS A 275 26.35 0.88 -16.14
N SER A 276 26.30 1.97 -15.38
CA SER A 276 26.81 3.27 -15.76
C SER A 276 28.16 3.49 -15.07
N LEU A 277 29.20 3.72 -15.86
CA LEU A 277 30.58 3.85 -15.43
C LEU A 277 31.00 5.31 -15.57
N LEU A 278 31.25 5.99 -14.45
CA LEU A 278 31.83 7.33 -14.48
C LEU A 278 33.33 7.20 -14.70
N VAL A 279 33.85 7.74 -15.80
CA VAL A 279 35.27 7.63 -16.17
C VAL A 279 35.87 9.02 -16.42
N PRO A 280 37.19 9.20 -16.31
CA PRO A 280 37.85 10.45 -16.69
C PRO A 280 37.52 10.83 -18.14
N GLU A 281 37.45 12.13 -18.41
CA GLU A 281 37.15 12.65 -19.75
C GLU A 281 38.16 12.15 -20.80
N GLY A 282 37.69 11.83 -22.00
CA GLY A 282 38.52 11.29 -23.08
C GLY A 282 38.93 9.82 -22.92
N THR A 283 38.44 9.11 -21.88
CA THR A 283 38.63 7.67 -21.74
C THR A 283 37.98 6.94 -22.93
N LYS A 284 38.77 6.15 -23.66
CA LYS A 284 38.26 5.34 -24.76
C LYS A 284 37.39 4.21 -24.22
N ALA A 285 36.24 3.99 -24.86
CA ALA A 285 35.29 2.91 -24.58
C ALA A 285 35.84 1.50 -24.95
N THR A 286 36.99 1.11 -24.39
CA THR A 286 37.67 -0.15 -24.69
C THR A 286 38.27 -0.76 -23.42
N GLY A 287 38.14 -2.08 -23.24
CA GLY A 287 38.70 -2.81 -22.09
C GLY A 287 37.77 -2.90 -20.88
N ASP A 288 38.24 -3.51 -19.78
CA ASP A 288 37.52 -3.59 -18.50
C ASP A 288 37.64 -2.25 -17.74
N LEU A 289 36.75 -1.30 -18.07
CA LEU A 289 36.72 0.03 -17.47
C LEU A 289 36.11 0.07 -16.06
N GLU A 290 35.41 -1.00 -15.64
CA GLU A 290 34.72 -1.06 -14.35
C GLU A 290 35.73 -0.90 -13.19
N ARG A 291 36.93 -1.47 -13.34
CA ARG A 291 38.00 -1.37 -12.33
C ARG A 291 38.65 0.01 -12.23
N SER A 292 38.55 0.82 -13.27
CA SER A 292 39.14 2.17 -13.33
C SER A 292 38.11 3.30 -13.22
N ALA A 293 36.82 2.97 -13.16
CA ALA A 293 35.75 3.94 -13.02
C ALA A 293 35.84 4.68 -11.69
N LEU A 294 35.52 5.97 -11.71
CA LEU A 294 35.42 6.81 -10.53
C LEU A 294 34.21 6.41 -9.67
N ASP A 295 33.13 5.99 -10.32
CA ASP A 295 31.94 5.44 -9.70
C ASP A 295 31.27 4.45 -10.67
N VAL A 296 30.52 3.51 -10.11
CA VAL A 296 29.74 2.52 -10.84
C VAL A 296 28.33 2.53 -10.28
N HIS A 297 27.38 2.97 -11.09
CA HIS A 297 25.95 2.90 -10.79
C HIS A 297 25.34 1.72 -11.55
N THR A 298 24.50 0.93 -10.88
CA THR A 298 23.79 -0.20 -11.51
C THR A 298 22.30 -0.05 -11.29
N MET A 299 21.54 -0.15 -12.37
CA MET A 299 20.08 -0.16 -12.34
C MET A 299 19.53 -1.28 -13.22
N ARG A 300 18.23 -1.54 -13.09
CA ARG A 300 17.50 -2.47 -13.94
C ARG A 300 16.39 -1.71 -14.64
N ILE A 301 16.14 -2.06 -15.90
CA ILE A 301 15.09 -1.45 -16.70
C ILE A 301 14.22 -2.53 -17.33
N GLY A 302 12.91 -2.36 -17.29
CA GLY A 302 11.99 -3.15 -18.10
C GLY A 302 11.68 -2.42 -19.39
N LEU A 303 11.68 -3.13 -20.51
CA LEU A 303 11.26 -2.58 -21.80
C LEU A 303 9.75 -2.73 -21.92
N CYS A 304 9.02 -1.63 -21.78
CA CYS A 304 7.57 -1.62 -21.72
C CYS A 304 7.01 -0.30 -22.20
N ARG A 305 5.83 -0.33 -22.83
CA ARG A 305 5.02 0.86 -23.06
C ARG A 305 3.70 0.76 -22.30
N ILE A 306 3.46 1.70 -21.40
CA ILE A 306 2.22 1.80 -20.62
C ILE A 306 1.47 3.06 -21.05
N ARG A 307 0.15 2.97 -21.19
CA ARG A 307 -0.74 4.10 -21.47
C ARG A 307 -2.00 4.03 -20.63
N LEU A 308 -2.56 5.18 -20.31
CA LEU A 308 -3.90 5.32 -19.78
C LEU A 308 -4.85 5.74 -20.91
N ILE A 309 -5.81 4.89 -21.25
CA ILE A 309 -6.78 5.12 -22.33
C ILE A 309 -8.02 5.80 -21.76
N ARG A 310 -8.24 7.04 -22.19
CA ARG A 310 -9.39 7.88 -21.86
C ARG A 310 -10.08 8.35 -23.14
N GLU A 311 -11.02 7.55 -23.61
CA GLU A 311 -11.74 7.76 -24.86
C GLU A 311 -13.24 7.75 -24.60
N PRO A 312 -14.02 8.65 -25.23
CA PRO A 312 -15.47 8.60 -25.17
C PRO A 312 -16.04 7.28 -25.72
N ASP A 313 -17.03 6.71 -25.04
CA ASP A 313 -17.80 5.56 -25.48
C ASP A 313 -19.28 5.64 -25.02
N ARG A 314 -20.05 4.57 -25.25
CA ARG A 314 -21.48 4.53 -24.90
C ARG A 314 -21.77 4.60 -23.39
N PHE A 315 -20.74 4.49 -22.55
CA PHE A 315 -20.85 4.53 -21.09
C PHE A 315 -20.25 5.81 -20.50
N GLY A 316 -19.80 6.77 -21.33
CA GLY A 316 -19.17 8.03 -20.93
C GLY A 316 -17.73 8.11 -21.45
N GLU A 317 -16.71 8.14 -20.58
CA GLU A 317 -15.29 8.13 -20.95
C GLU A 317 -14.59 6.91 -20.32
N SER A 318 -13.83 6.16 -21.11
CA SER A 318 -13.08 5.01 -20.61
C SER A 318 -12.00 5.41 -19.60
N PHE A 319 -11.60 4.47 -18.74
CA PHE A 319 -10.38 4.58 -17.95
C PHE A 319 -9.74 3.20 -17.91
N GLN A 320 -8.77 2.96 -18.81
CA GLN A 320 -8.22 1.61 -19.04
C GLN A 320 -6.71 1.67 -19.15
N VAL A 321 -6.03 0.73 -18.50
CA VAL A 321 -4.57 0.60 -18.61
C VAL A 321 -4.25 -0.27 -19.83
N GLU A 322 -3.38 0.23 -20.71
CA GLU A 322 -2.84 -0.50 -21.85
C GLU A 322 -1.35 -0.74 -21.64
N VAL A 323 -0.92 -2.00 -21.74
CA VAL A 323 0.49 -2.41 -21.65
C VAL A 323 0.89 -3.12 -22.94
N ASN A 324 1.93 -2.60 -23.60
CA ASN A 324 2.47 -3.13 -24.87
C ASN A 324 1.37 -3.34 -25.94
N GLY A 325 0.40 -2.42 -26.01
CA GLY A 325 -0.74 -2.46 -26.94
C GLY A 325 -1.88 -3.40 -26.54
N ARG A 326 -1.85 -3.96 -25.32
CA ARG A 326 -2.92 -4.80 -24.76
C ARG A 326 -3.61 -4.10 -23.60
N ARG A 327 -4.93 -3.93 -23.70
CA ARG A 327 -5.78 -3.48 -22.58
C ARG A 327 -5.76 -4.53 -21.47
N ILE A 328 -5.50 -4.09 -20.23
CA ILE A 328 -5.37 -4.92 -19.04
C ILE A 328 -6.56 -4.62 -18.13
N TYR A 329 -7.27 -5.66 -17.68
CA TYR A 329 -8.22 -5.53 -16.59
C TYR A 329 -7.44 -5.45 -15.28
N VAL A 330 -7.58 -4.32 -14.59
CA VAL A 330 -6.81 -4.07 -13.37
C VAL A 330 -7.51 -4.67 -12.16
N LEU A 331 -6.77 -5.47 -11.38
CA LEU A 331 -7.23 -6.09 -10.16
C LEU A 331 -6.18 -5.81 -9.08
N GLY A 332 -6.57 -5.16 -7.99
CA GLY A 332 -5.60 -4.64 -7.05
C GLY A 332 -6.17 -4.10 -5.78
N ALA A 333 -5.37 -3.29 -5.10
CA ALA A 333 -5.68 -2.65 -3.83
C ALA A 333 -4.91 -1.34 -3.65
N ASN A 334 -5.37 -0.52 -2.72
CA ASN A 334 -4.65 0.65 -2.22
C ASN A 334 -3.64 0.22 -1.15
N TRP A 335 -2.39 0.64 -1.33
CA TRP A 335 -1.25 0.43 -0.44
C TRP A 335 -1.08 1.64 0.47
N ILE A 336 -1.03 1.38 1.78
CA ILE A 336 -0.66 2.37 2.80
C ILE A 336 0.69 1.98 3.44
N PRO A 337 1.33 2.85 4.25
CA PRO A 337 2.55 2.49 4.95
C PRO A 337 2.37 1.25 5.86
N GLU A 338 3.31 0.30 5.79
CA GLU A 338 3.31 -0.97 6.56
C GLU A 338 3.46 -0.81 8.08
N HIS A 339 3.76 0.40 8.56
CA HIS A 339 3.99 0.67 9.98
C HIS A 339 3.80 2.15 10.31
N SER A 340 3.33 2.48 11.53
CA SER A 340 3.27 3.89 12.01
C SER A 340 4.63 4.58 12.07
N PHE A 341 5.71 3.80 12.08
CA PHE A 341 7.09 4.28 12.02
C PHE A 341 7.82 3.61 10.86
N PRO A 342 8.02 4.27 9.72
CA PRO A 342 8.56 3.64 8.51
C PRO A 342 10.03 3.22 8.66
N SER A 343 10.77 3.77 9.63
CA SER A 343 12.18 3.44 9.86
C SER A 343 12.43 1.96 10.25
N VAL A 344 11.40 1.21 10.65
CA VAL A 344 11.52 -0.22 10.98
C VAL A 344 11.08 -1.14 9.84
N VAL A 345 10.62 -0.58 8.72
CA VAL A 345 10.16 -1.36 7.57
C VAL A 345 11.37 -1.68 6.70
N SER A 346 11.75 -2.96 6.67
CA SER A 346 12.84 -3.43 5.81
C SER A 346 12.37 -3.74 4.39
N GLY A 347 13.27 -3.68 3.42
CA GLY A 347 12.98 -4.07 2.03
C GLY A 347 12.46 -5.50 1.91
N ASP A 348 12.95 -6.44 2.73
CA ASP A 348 12.45 -7.81 2.77
C ASP A 348 11.00 -7.90 3.27
N ARG A 349 10.61 -7.06 4.24
CA ARG A 349 9.21 -6.99 4.71
C ARG A 349 8.31 -6.50 3.59
N VAL A 350 8.72 -5.43 2.90
CA VAL A 350 8.01 -4.89 1.74
C VAL A 350 7.88 -5.94 0.64
N ARG A 351 8.98 -6.59 0.24
CA ARG A 351 8.94 -7.66 -0.77
C ARG A 351 7.92 -8.74 -0.43
N ARG A 352 7.92 -9.24 0.81
CA ARG A 352 6.96 -10.26 1.24
C ARG A 352 5.51 -9.78 1.17
N ALA A 353 5.26 -8.50 1.46
CA ALA A 353 3.92 -7.93 1.33
C ALA A 353 3.47 -7.86 -0.13
N LEU A 354 4.37 -7.48 -1.05
CA LEU A 354 4.09 -7.45 -2.49
C LEU A 354 3.95 -8.87 -3.09
N GLU A 355 4.75 -9.83 -2.64
CA GLU A 355 4.58 -11.24 -3.01
C GLU A 355 3.19 -11.74 -2.61
N ARG A 356 2.71 -11.38 -1.41
CA ARG A 356 1.34 -11.68 -0.98
C ARG A 356 0.32 -11.01 -1.90
N ALA A 357 0.48 -9.73 -2.24
CA ALA A 357 -0.44 -9.04 -3.17
C ALA A 357 -0.53 -9.76 -4.52
N ARG A 358 0.62 -10.12 -5.11
CA ARG A 358 0.68 -10.94 -6.35
C ARG A 358 -0.03 -12.29 -6.17
N ASP A 359 0.23 -12.99 -5.06
CA ASP A 359 -0.38 -14.29 -4.77
C ASP A 359 -1.88 -14.22 -4.47
N LEU A 360 -2.41 -13.02 -4.19
CA LEU A 360 -3.84 -12.73 -4.13
C LEU A 360 -4.46 -12.48 -5.52
N GLY A 361 -3.68 -12.54 -6.60
CA GLY A 361 -4.12 -12.32 -7.98
C GLY A 361 -4.03 -10.86 -8.44
N MET A 362 -3.38 -9.99 -7.66
CA MET A 362 -3.28 -8.56 -8.01
C MET A 362 -2.25 -8.32 -9.12
N ASN A 363 -2.54 -7.36 -9.98
CA ASN A 363 -1.64 -6.86 -11.03
C ASN A 363 -1.36 -5.35 -10.92
N MET A 364 -1.97 -4.64 -9.97
CA MET A 364 -1.69 -3.24 -9.65
C MET A 364 -1.83 -2.95 -8.16
N LEU A 365 -0.98 -2.06 -7.63
CA LEU A 365 -1.15 -1.40 -6.35
C LEU A 365 -1.16 0.12 -6.52
N ARG A 366 -2.03 0.81 -5.78
CA ARG A 366 -2.00 2.27 -5.68
C ARG A 366 -1.30 2.70 -4.40
N VAL A 367 -0.15 3.35 -4.52
CA VAL A 367 0.55 3.96 -3.38
C VAL A 367 -0.19 5.26 -3.05
N TRP A 368 -0.98 5.21 -1.98
CA TRP A 368 -1.95 6.25 -1.65
C TRP A 368 -1.30 7.53 -1.06
N GLY A 369 -1.87 8.69 -1.42
CA GLY A 369 -1.28 10.02 -1.23
C GLY A 369 -1.16 10.57 0.20
N GLY A 370 -1.62 9.92 1.27
CA GLY A 370 -1.28 10.36 2.63
C GLY A 370 -0.16 9.54 3.28
N GLY A 371 0.42 8.60 2.54
CA GLY A 371 1.54 7.77 2.97
C GLY A 371 2.90 8.39 2.63
N LEU A 372 3.69 7.64 1.86
CA LEU A 372 5.07 7.94 1.49
C LEU A 372 5.24 7.82 -0.03
N TYR A 373 6.26 8.46 -0.59
CA TYR A 373 6.93 7.85 -1.73
C TYR A 373 7.64 6.61 -1.20
N GLU A 374 7.27 5.43 -1.72
CA GLU A 374 7.78 4.19 -1.17
C GLU A 374 9.29 4.01 -1.38
N SER A 375 9.89 3.06 -0.65
CA SER A 375 11.32 2.75 -0.75
C SER A 375 11.70 2.25 -2.14
N SER A 376 12.97 2.39 -2.57
CA SER A 376 13.43 1.78 -3.82
C SER A 376 13.21 0.26 -3.85
N ALA A 377 13.29 -0.40 -2.69
CA ALA A 377 12.99 -1.83 -2.55
C ALA A 377 11.53 -2.19 -2.90
N PHE A 378 10.57 -1.28 -2.69
CA PHE A 378 9.18 -1.45 -3.12
C PHE A 378 9.09 -1.50 -4.64
N TYR A 379 9.61 -0.49 -5.34
CA TYR A 379 9.52 -0.42 -6.79
C TYR A 379 10.35 -1.51 -7.48
N ASP A 380 11.53 -1.84 -6.92
CA ASP A 380 12.32 -2.99 -7.36
C ASP A 380 11.53 -4.30 -7.27
N ALA A 381 10.81 -4.52 -6.16
CA ALA A 381 9.98 -5.70 -6.00
C ALA A 381 8.76 -5.66 -6.94
N ALA A 382 8.14 -4.49 -7.13
CA ALA A 382 7.02 -4.33 -8.05
C ALA A 382 7.42 -4.64 -9.51
N ASP A 383 8.59 -4.15 -9.94
CA ASP A 383 9.19 -4.45 -11.25
C ASP A 383 9.40 -5.95 -11.43
N GLU A 384 9.95 -6.63 -10.43
CA GLU A 384 10.22 -8.08 -10.51
C GLU A 384 8.96 -8.95 -10.47
N LEU A 385 7.96 -8.53 -9.69
CA LEU A 385 6.73 -9.30 -9.47
C LEU A 385 5.67 -9.03 -10.54
N GLY A 386 5.86 -8.00 -11.37
CA GLY A 386 4.89 -7.62 -12.39
C GLY A 386 3.72 -6.80 -11.83
N LEU A 387 3.88 -6.16 -10.68
CA LEU A 387 2.83 -5.34 -10.07
C LEU A 387 2.94 -3.93 -10.63
N LEU A 388 1.92 -3.47 -11.34
CA LEU A 388 1.83 -2.09 -11.77
C LEU A 388 1.67 -1.17 -10.54
N VAL A 389 2.19 0.05 -10.61
CA VAL A 389 2.14 1.03 -9.52
C VAL A 389 1.43 2.29 -9.99
N TRP A 390 0.31 2.62 -9.37
CA TRP A 390 -0.28 3.95 -9.41
C TRP A 390 0.34 4.76 -8.27
N GLN A 391 1.12 5.79 -8.58
CA GLN A 391 1.81 6.60 -7.57
C GLN A 391 1.10 7.92 -7.33
N ASP A 392 0.51 8.10 -6.15
CA ASP A 392 0.08 9.43 -5.72
C ASP A 392 1.29 10.25 -5.24
N PHE A 393 1.32 11.56 -5.50
CA PHE A 393 2.12 12.48 -4.71
C PHE A 393 1.54 12.59 -3.29
N PRO A 394 2.33 12.85 -2.23
CA PRO A 394 1.89 12.73 -0.85
C PRO A 394 1.01 13.92 -0.39
N PHE A 395 -0.17 14.03 -1.00
CA PHE A 395 -1.26 14.93 -0.69
C PHE A 395 -2.57 14.13 -0.56
N ALA A 396 -3.30 14.33 0.55
CA ALA A 396 -4.55 13.61 0.78
C ALA A 396 -5.55 14.35 1.67
N CYS A 397 -6.82 14.35 1.27
CA CYS A 397 -8.00 14.81 2.00
C CYS A 397 -7.80 16.12 2.76
N SER A 398 -7.14 17.09 2.12
CA SER A 398 -6.79 18.38 2.72
C SER A 398 -6.57 19.43 1.65
N TYR A 399 -6.85 20.68 2.00
CA TYR A 399 -6.28 21.84 1.32
C TYR A 399 -4.79 21.94 1.63
N TYR A 400 -4.01 22.45 0.68
CA TYR A 400 -2.57 22.64 0.83
C TYR A 400 -2.18 24.07 0.42
N PRO A 401 -1.19 24.67 1.08
CA PRO A 401 -0.68 25.96 0.66
C PRO A 401 -0.08 25.83 -0.74
N ASP A 402 -0.45 26.75 -1.63
CA ASP A 402 -0.02 26.78 -3.02
C ASP A 402 0.50 28.16 -3.42
N ASP A 403 0.99 28.95 -2.46
CA ASP A 403 1.74 30.17 -2.72
C ASP A 403 3.09 29.86 -3.40
N ALA A 404 3.79 30.90 -3.85
CA ALA A 404 5.03 30.74 -4.60
C ALA A 404 6.13 29.97 -3.84
N ALA A 405 6.22 30.13 -2.51
CA ALA A 405 7.21 29.41 -1.72
C ALA A 405 6.84 27.94 -1.57
N ALA A 406 5.56 27.64 -1.34
CA ALA A 406 5.06 26.26 -1.30
C ALA A 406 5.24 25.55 -2.65
N GLN A 407 4.94 26.21 -3.76
CA GLN A 407 5.15 25.67 -5.11
C GLN A 407 6.61 25.33 -5.38
N GLU A 408 7.56 26.16 -4.97
CA GLU A 408 8.99 25.90 -5.20
C GLU A 408 9.50 24.73 -4.33
N ALA A 409 9.08 24.68 -3.06
CA ALA A 409 9.43 23.55 -2.19
C ALA A 409 8.89 22.22 -2.75
N ILE A 410 7.63 22.21 -3.19
CA ILE A 410 7.00 21.01 -3.76
C ILE A 410 7.61 20.64 -5.12
N ARG A 411 8.01 21.63 -5.93
CA ARG A 411 8.74 21.38 -7.18
C ARG A 411 10.05 20.66 -6.89
N ALA A 412 10.81 21.11 -5.89
CA ALA A 412 12.06 20.46 -5.50
C ALA A 412 11.83 19.02 -5.00
N GLU A 413 10.81 18.80 -4.17
CA GLU A 413 10.38 17.47 -3.70
C GLU A 413 10.05 16.54 -4.88
N ALA A 414 9.14 16.98 -5.75
CA ALA A 414 8.69 16.20 -6.89
C ALA A 414 9.84 15.88 -7.84
N ARG A 415 10.75 16.82 -8.11
CA ARG A 415 11.94 16.57 -8.95
C ARG A 415 12.84 15.49 -8.35
N ALA A 416 13.12 15.55 -7.05
CA ALA A 416 13.97 14.57 -6.38
C ALA A 416 13.37 13.17 -6.47
N GLU A 417 12.08 13.04 -6.16
CA GLU A 417 11.42 11.73 -6.09
C GLU A 417 11.08 11.16 -7.47
N VAL A 418 10.62 11.97 -8.42
CA VAL A 418 10.42 11.52 -9.82
C VAL A 418 11.74 11.07 -10.42
N ALA A 419 12.82 11.83 -10.24
CA ALA A 419 14.15 11.45 -10.72
C ALA A 419 14.58 10.09 -10.15
N ARG A 420 14.29 9.81 -8.88
CA ARG A 420 14.58 8.55 -8.19
C ARG A 420 13.81 7.37 -8.77
N ILE A 421 12.53 7.54 -9.09
CA ILE A 421 11.64 6.39 -9.37
C ILE A 421 11.25 6.20 -10.84
N GLN A 422 11.43 7.19 -11.72
CA GLN A 422 10.92 7.13 -13.10
C GLN A 422 11.47 5.94 -13.93
N HIS A 423 12.64 5.40 -13.59
CA HIS A 423 13.22 4.28 -14.34
C HIS A 423 12.50 2.94 -14.10
N HIS A 424 11.67 2.86 -13.05
CA HIS A 424 10.92 1.65 -12.71
C HIS A 424 9.81 1.39 -13.74
N VAL A 425 9.79 0.16 -14.24
CA VAL A 425 8.87 -0.26 -15.30
C VAL A 425 7.46 -0.51 -14.76
N SER A 426 7.34 -0.87 -13.49
CA SER A 426 6.09 -1.07 -12.78
C SER A 426 5.25 0.19 -12.69
N LEU A 427 5.86 1.37 -12.65
CA LEU A 427 5.16 2.63 -12.51
C LEU A 427 4.19 2.86 -13.68
N ALA A 428 2.89 2.78 -13.43
CA ALA A 428 1.88 2.85 -14.49
C ALA A 428 1.41 4.28 -14.73
N LEU A 429 1.26 5.07 -13.67
CA LEU A 429 0.82 6.46 -13.73
C LEU A 429 1.18 7.21 -12.45
N TYR A 430 1.20 8.54 -12.55
CA TYR A 430 1.26 9.47 -11.43
C TYR A 430 -0.11 10.10 -11.17
N CYS A 431 -0.40 10.39 -9.91
CA CYS A 431 -1.61 11.07 -9.48
C CYS A 431 -1.29 12.23 -8.53
N GLY A 432 -1.88 13.40 -8.76
CA GLY A 432 -1.55 14.61 -8.00
C GLY A 432 -1.90 14.54 -6.51
N ASN A 433 -3.01 13.90 -6.16
CA ASN A 433 -3.46 13.77 -4.76
C ASN A 433 -4.59 12.73 -4.60
N ASN A 434 -4.86 12.36 -3.36
CA ASN A 434 -6.08 11.68 -2.95
C ASN A 434 -7.20 12.66 -2.55
N GLU A 435 -8.32 12.60 -3.27
CA GLU A 435 -9.63 13.17 -2.95
C GLU A 435 -9.72 14.69 -2.75
N ASN A 436 -8.65 15.46 -2.99
CA ASN A 436 -8.71 16.89 -2.69
C ASN A 436 -9.71 17.63 -3.60
N LEU A 437 -9.88 17.18 -4.85
CA LEU A 437 -10.84 17.78 -5.78
C LEU A 437 -12.29 17.43 -5.40
N THR A 438 -12.60 16.16 -5.15
CA THR A 438 -13.96 15.77 -4.72
C THR A 438 -14.32 16.36 -3.36
N MET A 439 -13.36 16.48 -2.44
CA MET A 439 -13.54 17.14 -1.15
C MET A 439 -13.94 18.61 -1.32
N TRP A 440 -13.30 19.32 -2.27
CA TRP A 440 -13.62 20.70 -2.63
C TRP A 440 -15.00 20.83 -3.30
N GLU A 441 -15.30 19.99 -4.28
CA GLU A 441 -16.55 20.05 -5.05
C GLU A 441 -17.78 19.71 -4.18
N ASP A 442 -17.65 18.72 -3.29
CA ASP A 442 -18.71 18.27 -2.39
C ASP A 442 -18.73 19.03 -1.06
N LYS A 443 -17.81 19.98 -0.87
CA LYS A 443 -17.73 20.86 0.30
C LYS A 443 -17.68 20.11 1.63
N TRP A 444 -16.80 19.12 1.73
CA TRP A 444 -16.69 18.28 2.92
C TRP A 444 -16.50 19.11 4.20
N GLY A 445 -17.38 18.90 5.17
CA GLY A 445 -17.37 19.63 6.44
C GLY A 445 -18.56 20.58 6.60
N VAL A 446 -18.42 21.58 7.45
CA VAL A 446 -19.43 22.63 7.62
C VAL A 446 -19.34 23.62 6.47
N ALA A 447 -20.39 23.70 5.66
CA ALA A 447 -20.43 24.52 4.45
C ALA A 447 -20.06 26.00 4.67
N ALA A 448 -20.33 26.57 5.85
CA ALA A 448 -19.98 27.96 6.19
C ALA A 448 -18.46 28.18 6.40
N ASN A 449 -17.71 27.11 6.70
CA ASN A 449 -16.27 27.11 6.92
C ASN A 449 -15.46 26.71 5.67
N HIS A 450 -16.14 26.60 4.52
CA HIS A 450 -15.52 26.21 3.27
C HIS A 450 -14.59 27.31 2.74
N PRO A 451 -13.40 27.00 2.23
CA PRO A 451 -12.52 28.03 1.70
C PRO A 451 -13.10 28.69 0.44
N PRO A 452 -12.61 29.90 0.10
CA PRO A 452 -13.08 30.66 -1.06
C PRO A 452 -12.63 30.12 -2.41
N ARG A 453 -11.58 29.28 -2.45
CA ARG A 453 -11.03 28.65 -3.66
C ARG A 453 -10.44 27.28 -3.36
N TYR A 454 -10.14 26.51 -4.41
CA TYR A 454 -9.47 25.23 -4.29
C TYR A 454 -7.96 25.41 -4.02
N TYR A 455 -7.59 25.39 -2.73
CA TYR A 455 -6.19 25.48 -2.31
C TYR A 455 -5.45 24.17 -2.63
N GLY A 456 -4.36 24.29 -3.38
CA GLY A 456 -3.59 23.16 -3.89
C GLY A 456 -3.71 22.99 -5.41
N GLU A 457 -4.69 23.62 -6.04
CA GLU A 457 -4.94 23.55 -7.50
C GLU A 457 -3.67 23.80 -8.32
N ALA A 458 -2.91 24.86 -7.99
CA ALA A 458 -1.68 25.18 -8.73
C ALA A 458 -0.59 24.09 -8.62
N ILE A 459 -0.59 23.31 -7.53
CA ILE A 459 0.32 22.18 -7.38
C ILE A 459 -0.06 21.08 -8.38
N TYR A 460 -1.33 20.69 -8.39
CA TYR A 460 -1.81 19.52 -9.14
C TYR A 460 -1.99 19.79 -10.64
N GLU A 461 -2.40 21.00 -11.02
CA GLU A 461 -2.69 21.34 -12.43
C GLU A 461 -1.49 21.95 -13.15
N ARG A 462 -0.43 22.35 -12.42
CA ARG A 462 0.75 23.00 -13.02
C ARG A 462 2.08 22.45 -12.52
N VAL A 463 2.39 22.58 -11.22
CA VAL A 463 3.74 22.27 -10.70
C VAL A 463 4.13 20.81 -10.94
N LEU A 464 3.25 19.87 -10.60
CA LEU A 464 3.53 18.44 -10.78
C LEU A 464 3.60 18.07 -12.28
N PRO A 465 2.65 18.47 -13.14
CA PRO A 465 2.77 18.30 -14.59
C PRO A 465 4.07 18.85 -15.19
N GLU A 466 4.51 20.05 -14.82
CA GLU A 466 5.76 20.65 -15.31
C GLU A 466 6.98 19.78 -14.97
N VAL A 467 7.04 19.22 -13.76
CA VAL A 467 8.11 18.30 -13.35
C VAL A 467 8.07 17.01 -14.16
N LEU A 468 6.89 16.44 -14.39
CA LEU A 468 6.72 15.22 -15.16
C LEU A 468 7.06 15.42 -16.64
N GLU A 469 6.69 16.55 -17.25
CA GLU A 469 7.04 16.88 -18.63
C GLU A 469 8.57 16.92 -18.83
N GLU A 470 9.31 17.38 -17.84
CA GLU A 470 10.77 17.38 -17.90
C GLU A 470 11.38 15.99 -17.70
N LEU A 471 10.91 15.26 -16.68
CA LEU A 471 11.60 14.07 -16.16
C LEU A 471 11.04 12.75 -16.69
N ASP A 472 9.72 12.62 -16.84
CA ASP A 472 9.03 11.40 -17.29
C ASP A 472 7.80 11.71 -18.19
N PRO A 473 7.99 12.37 -19.35
CA PRO A 473 6.90 12.92 -20.16
C PRO A 473 5.98 11.89 -20.81
N GLU A 474 6.39 10.62 -20.88
CA GLU A 474 5.56 9.55 -21.43
C GLU A 474 4.64 8.89 -20.39
N ARG A 475 4.85 9.16 -19.09
CA ARG A 475 4.03 8.56 -18.03
C ARG A 475 2.67 9.27 -17.95
N PRO A 476 1.56 8.52 -17.89
CA PRO A 476 0.26 9.12 -17.63
C PRO A 476 0.20 9.86 -16.29
N TYR A 477 -0.54 10.97 -16.28
CA TYR A 477 -0.82 11.77 -15.09
C TYR A 477 -2.32 12.05 -14.97
N VAL A 478 -2.84 11.99 -13.73
CA VAL A 478 -4.15 12.51 -13.36
C VAL A 478 -4.02 13.51 -12.20
N PRO A 479 -4.75 14.63 -12.19
CA PRO A 479 -4.56 15.67 -11.17
C PRO A 479 -5.11 15.28 -9.79
N SER A 480 -6.07 14.35 -9.72
CA SER A 480 -6.67 13.86 -8.48
C SER A 480 -7.23 12.45 -8.70
N SER A 481 -7.37 11.68 -7.63
CA SER A 481 -8.14 10.43 -7.57
C SER A 481 -9.21 10.63 -6.49
N PRO A 482 -10.51 10.64 -6.82
CA PRO A 482 -11.10 10.36 -8.12
C PRO A 482 -11.01 11.55 -9.10
N CYS A 483 -11.15 11.29 -10.40
CA CYS A 483 -11.29 12.31 -11.44
C CYS A 483 -12.25 11.89 -12.57
N GLY A 484 -12.75 12.89 -13.31
CA GLY A 484 -13.59 12.70 -14.51
C GLY A 484 -14.99 13.29 -14.37
N GLY A 485 -15.78 13.22 -15.45
CA GLY A 485 -17.21 13.55 -15.43
C GLY A 485 -17.53 15.04 -15.16
N GLU A 486 -18.75 15.28 -14.68
CA GLU A 486 -19.21 16.62 -14.26
C GLU A 486 -18.60 17.04 -12.91
N ARG A 487 -18.43 16.06 -12.01
CA ARG A 487 -17.72 16.16 -10.74
C ARG A 487 -16.71 15.03 -10.64
N ALA A 488 -15.61 15.25 -9.96
CA ALA A 488 -14.47 14.35 -9.82
C ALA A 488 -14.86 12.89 -9.50
N ASN A 489 -15.83 12.67 -8.61
CA ASN A 489 -16.26 11.32 -8.21
C ASN A 489 -17.52 10.80 -8.95
N SER A 490 -17.88 11.41 -10.08
CA SER A 490 -19.02 10.97 -10.90
C SER A 490 -18.74 9.61 -11.52
N GLY A 491 -19.74 8.73 -11.54
CA GLY A 491 -19.66 7.52 -12.35
C GLY A 491 -19.71 7.83 -13.86
N GLY A 492 -19.35 6.86 -14.71
CA GLY A 492 -19.40 6.99 -16.16
C GLY A 492 -18.16 7.63 -16.82
N SER A 493 -17.28 8.29 -16.06
CA SER A 493 -16.05 8.89 -16.59
C SER A 493 -14.92 8.77 -15.57
N GLY A 494 -13.69 8.52 -16.05
CA GLY A 494 -12.51 8.49 -15.19
C GLY A 494 -12.55 7.39 -14.11
N ASP A 495 -12.08 7.70 -12.90
CA ASP A 495 -12.05 6.77 -11.77
C ASP A 495 -12.99 7.21 -10.63
N GLN A 496 -13.41 6.26 -9.79
CA GLN A 496 -14.40 6.50 -8.75
C GLN A 496 -14.00 5.90 -7.39
N HIS A 497 -14.21 6.69 -6.34
CA HIS A 497 -14.15 6.30 -4.94
C HIS A 497 -15.58 6.08 -4.42
N TYR A 498 -16.08 4.84 -4.50
CA TYR A 498 -17.49 4.55 -4.23
C TYR A 498 -17.78 4.32 -2.74
N TRP A 499 -17.71 5.42 -1.99
CA TRP A 499 -17.94 5.50 -0.54
C TRP A 499 -19.40 5.72 -0.12
N ASP A 500 -20.34 5.60 -1.05
CA ASP A 500 -21.77 5.55 -0.70
C ASP A 500 -22.08 4.25 0.09
N VAL A 501 -21.37 3.18 -0.21
CA VAL A 501 -21.22 2.06 0.74
C VAL A 501 -20.24 2.47 1.84
N TRP A 502 -20.46 1.98 3.05
CA TRP A 502 -19.77 2.38 4.27
C TRP A 502 -20.09 3.81 4.73
N HIS A 503 -19.71 4.88 4.02
CA HIS A 503 -19.90 6.26 4.51
C HIS A 503 -21.32 6.80 4.26
N GLY A 504 -21.84 6.65 3.05
CA GLY A 504 -23.18 7.12 2.64
C GLY A 504 -24.32 6.21 3.12
N ARG A 505 -25.04 5.59 2.19
CA ARG A 505 -26.12 4.62 2.46
C ARG A 505 -25.69 3.41 3.30
N GLY A 506 -24.39 3.10 3.34
CA GLY A 506 -23.79 2.24 4.37
C GLY A 506 -23.67 0.77 3.99
N ASP A 507 -24.76 0.13 3.58
CA ASP A 507 -24.78 -1.32 3.33
C ASP A 507 -24.22 -1.72 1.95
N TYR A 508 -23.65 -2.92 1.82
CA TYR A 508 -22.94 -3.34 0.60
C TYR A 508 -23.79 -3.63 -0.64
N PRO A 509 -25.10 -3.97 -0.58
CA PRO A 509 -25.91 -4.15 -1.80
C PRO A 509 -25.97 -2.89 -2.68
N PHE A 510 -25.72 -1.70 -2.10
CA PHE A 510 -25.70 -0.43 -2.82
C PHE A 510 -24.52 -0.29 -3.80
N TYR A 511 -23.52 -1.17 -3.76
CA TYR A 511 -22.49 -1.22 -4.82
C TYR A 511 -23.08 -1.47 -6.22
N ALA A 512 -24.28 -2.05 -6.32
CA ALA A 512 -24.95 -2.28 -7.60
C ALA A 512 -25.27 -0.99 -8.38
N ASP A 513 -25.32 0.15 -7.67
CA ASP A 513 -25.59 1.45 -8.28
C ASP A 513 -24.32 2.16 -8.78
N SER A 514 -23.13 1.62 -8.48
CA SER A 514 -21.88 2.18 -8.99
C SER A 514 -21.79 2.00 -10.51
N THR A 515 -21.42 3.07 -11.19
CA THR A 515 -21.15 3.12 -12.63
C THR A 515 -19.68 3.47 -12.91
N ALA A 516 -18.79 3.13 -11.98
CA ALA A 516 -17.36 3.37 -12.07
C ALA A 516 -16.78 2.79 -13.38
N ARG A 517 -16.03 3.61 -14.13
CA ARG A 517 -15.25 3.11 -15.29
C ARG A 517 -13.97 2.45 -14.83
N PHE A 518 -13.46 2.90 -13.69
CA PHE A 518 -12.43 2.28 -12.88
C PHE A 518 -12.74 2.58 -11.41
N ALA A 519 -12.88 1.55 -10.57
CA ALA A 519 -13.12 1.73 -9.14
C ALA A 519 -11.77 1.78 -8.41
N SER A 520 -11.25 2.99 -8.15
CA SER A 520 -9.94 3.24 -7.54
C SER A 520 -9.99 3.18 -6.00
N GLU A 521 -11.16 3.36 -5.40
CA GLU A 521 -11.42 3.03 -3.99
C GLU A 521 -12.83 2.52 -3.76
N PHE A 522 -12.94 1.49 -2.93
CA PHE A 522 -14.16 1.03 -2.27
C PHE A 522 -13.76 0.01 -1.21
N GLY A 523 -14.48 -0.04 -0.08
CA GLY A 523 -14.16 -0.97 0.98
C GLY A 523 -15.26 -1.18 2.02
N PHE A 524 -15.06 -2.20 2.85
CA PHE A 524 -15.82 -2.41 4.08
C PHE A 524 -14.85 -2.76 5.22
N ALA A 525 -15.07 -2.23 6.42
CA ALA A 525 -14.16 -2.51 7.54
C ALA A 525 -14.45 -3.88 8.19
N ALA A 526 -13.42 -4.45 8.81
CA ALA A 526 -13.50 -5.66 9.63
C ALA A 526 -12.51 -5.62 10.79
N ALA A 527 -12.76 -6.41 11.83
CA ALA A 527 -11.79 -6.65 12.88
C ALA A 527 -10.58 -7.45 12.34
N PRO A 528 -9.39 -7.30 12.95
CA PRO A 528 -8.19 -8.00 12.50
C PRO A 528 -8.14 -9.44 12.99
N GLY A 529 -7.08 -10.18 12.65
CA GLY A 529 -6.85 -11.55 13.11
C GLY A 529 -6.49 -11.66 14.60
N PRO A 530 -6.39 -12.90 15.11
CA PRO A 530 -6.11 -13.16 16.52
C PRO A 530 -4.77 -12.58 17.00
N ARG A 531 -3.72 -12.53 16.16
CA ARG A 531 -2.40 -12.01 16.57
C ARG A 531 -2.42 -10.51 16.74
N ALA A 532 -3.11 -9.79 15.85
CA ALA A 532 -3.30 -8.35 16.00
C ALA A 532 -4.13 -8.02 17.25
N PHE A 533 -5.18 -8.79 17.54
CA PHE A 533 -5.92 -8.67 18.80
C PHE A 533 -5.06 -8.94 20.03
N ALA A 534 -4.22 -9.98 20.00
CA ALA A 534 -3.27 -10.27 21.07
C ALA A 534 -2.29 -9.11 21.28
N ARG A 535 -1.90 -8.39 20.22
CA ARG A 535 -1.09 -7.18 20.34
C ARG A 535 -1.86 -5.99 20.92
N MET A 536 -3.13 -5.81 20.58
CA MET A 536 -3.99 -4.78 21.21
C MET A 536 -4.24 -5.07 22.70
N LEU A 537 -4.36 -6.35 23.05
CA LEU A 537 -4.84 -6.86 24.35
C LEU A 537 -3.88 -7.94 24.90
N PRO A 538 -2.62 -7.60 25.23
CA PRO A 538 -1.57 -8.59 25.56
C PRO A 538 -1.87 -9.47 26.78
N ASP A 539 -2.71 -8.99 27.70
CA ASP A 539 -3.06 -9.70 28.94
C ASP A 539 -4.40 -10.49 28.83
N VAL A 540 -4.97 -10.60 27.64
CA VAL A 540 -6.25 -11.30 27.41
C VAL A 540 -5.98 -12.62 26.71
N PRO A 541 -6.23 -13.78 27.37
CA PRO A 541 -6.02 -15.08 26.74
C PRO A 541 -7.12 -15.40 25.72
N GLU A 542 -6.82 -16.31 24.78
CA GLU A 542 -7.86 -16.94 23.97
C GLU A 542 -8.71 -17.92 24.82
N PRO A 543 -10.02 -18.05 24.55
CA PRO A 543 -10.78 -17.32 23.52
C PRO A 543 -11.09 -15.87 23.92
N LEU A 544 -11.13 -14.97 22.92
CA LEU A 544 -11.41 -13.53 23.10
C LEU A 544 -12.88 -13.28 23.54
N SER A 545 -13.17 -13.61 24.80
CA SER A 545 -14.52 -13.66 25.39
C SER A 545 -15.03 -12.30 25.88
N LEU A 546 -14.24 -11.25 25.71
CA LEU A 546 -14.62 -9.87 26.05
C LEU A 546 -15.77 -9.41 25.16
N ASP A 547 -16.65 -8.56 25.72
CA ASP A 547 -17.77 -7.95 25.01
C ASP A 547 -17.30 -7.26 23.71
N VAL A 548 -18.08 -7.34 22.64
CA VAL A 548 -17.76 -6.72 21.35
C VAL A 548 -17.50 -5.21 21.46
N ARG A 549 -18.11 -4.52 22.43
CA ARG A 549 -17.95 -3.09 22.75
C ARG A 549 -16.89 -2.82 23.80
N HIS A 550 -15.98 -3.78 24.04
CA HIS A 550 -14.87 -3.57 24.96
C HIS A 550 -14.13 -2.26 24.62
N PRO A 551 -13.86 -1.37 25.61
CA PRO A 551 -13.37 -0.02 25.33
C PRO A 551 -12.09 0.04 24.51
N ILE A 552 -11.19 -0.93 24.69
CA ILE A 552 -9.94 -1.02 23.93
C ILE A 552 -10.17 -1.45 22.48
N ALA A 553 -11.12 -2.36 22.21
CA ALA A 553 -11.45 -2.73 20.84
C ALA A 553 -12.05 -1.53 20.11
N ARG A 554 -12.96 -0.80 20.78
CA ARG A 554 -13.53 0.45 20.27
C ARG A 554 -12.47 1.54 20.07
N PHE A 555 -11.46 1.62 20.92
CA PHE A 555 -10.37 2.59 20.78
C PHE A 555 -9.53 2.36 19.50
N HIS A 556 -9.35 1.09 19.13
CA HIS A 556 -8.68 0.67 17.90
C HIS A 556 -9.65 0.56 16.69
N ASP A 557 -10.85 1.13 16.78
CA ASP A 557 -11.64 1.51 15.61
C ASP A 557 -11.40 3.00 15.34
N LYS A 558 -10.76 3.30 14.21
CA LYS A 558 -10.50 4.68 13.78
C LYS A 558 -11.40 5.12 12.64
N THR A 559 -12.27 4.26 12.13
CA THR A 559 -13.02 4.44 10.86
C THR A 559 -13.94 5.67 10.82
N ALA A 560 -14.08 6.38 11.94
CA ALA A 560 -14.91 7.56 12.15
C ALA A 560 -16.42 7.33 11.85
N LYS A 561 -16.85 6.10 11.56
CA LYS A 561 -18.25 5.75 11.29
C LYS A 561 -19.10 5.74 12.56
N GLY A 562 -18.46 5.48 13.70
CA GLY A 562 -19.11 5.22 14.97
C GLY A 562 -19.30 3.73 15.18
N TYR A 563 -18.68 3.21 16.24
CA TYR A 563 -18.57 1.76 16.51
C TYR A 563 -19.90 1.01 16.49
N ASP A 564 -20.97 1.58 17.08
CA ASP A 564 -22.29 0.94 17.09
C ASP A 564 -22.93 0.87 15.70
N THR A 565 -22.62 1.83 14.81
CA THR A 565 -23.09 1.79 13.41
C THR A 565 -22.34 0.71 12.65
N PHE A 566 -21.03 0.58 12.86
CA PHE A 566 -20.23 -0.49 12.28
C PHE A 566 -20.75 -1.88 12.71
N VAL A 567 -20.97 -2.08 14.02
CA VAL A 567 -21.58 -3.32 14.53
C VAL A 567 -22.96 -3.54 13.91
N GLY A 568 -23.79 -2.50 13.83
CA GLY A 568 -25.13 -2.56 13.22
C GLY A 568 -25.12 -3.02 11.76
N TYR A 569 -24.15 -2.58 10.95
CA TYR A 569 -24.03 -3.03 9.57
C TYR A 569 -23.71 -4.52 9.45
N VAL A 570 -22.88 -5.06 10.33
CA VAL A 570 -22.61 -6.51 10.35
C VAL A 570 -23.85 -7.31 10.77
N GLU A 571 -24.63 -6.79 11.74
CA GLU A 571 -25.87 -7.40 12.23
C GLU A 571 -27.01 -7.40 11.18
N LEU A 572 -26.90 -6.62 10.10
CA LEU A 572 -27.83 -6.70 8.96
C LEU A 572 -27.81 -8.08 8.30
N HIS A 573 -26.65 -8.74 8.25
CA HIS A 573 -26.45 -10.00 7.52
C HIS A 573 -26.10 -11.17 8.44
N TYR A 574 -25.31 -10.93 9.47
CA TYR A 574 -24.74 -11.97 10.33
C TYR A 574 -25.37 -12.01 11.73
N PRO A 575 -25.29 -13.16 12.45
CA PRO A 575 -25.71 -13.24 13.83
C PRO A 575 -25.00 -12.21 14.71
N ARG A 576 -25.72 -11.68 15.70
CA ARG A 576 -25.18 -10.72 16.65
C ARG A 576 -24.04 -11.33 17.48
N ALA A 577 -22.84 -10.81 17.27
CA ALA A 577 -21.66 -11.18 18.05
C ALA A 577 -21.80 -10.72 19.52
N GLN A 578 -21.56 -11.64 20.45
CA GLN A 578 -21.54 -11.36 21.89
C GLN A 578 -20.14 -11.01 22.40
N ASN A 579 -19.11 -11.49 21.70
CA ASN A 579 -17.72 -11.33 22.10
C ASN A 579 -16.81 -11.00 20.91
N LEU A 580 -15.58 -10.59 21.20
CA LEU A 580 -14.60 -10.20 20.19
C LEU A 580 -14.22 -11.33 19.22
N GLU A 581 -14.27 -12.59 19.66
CA GLU A 581 -13.99 -13.73 18.78
C GLU A 581 -15.08 -13.94 17.72
N GLU A 582 -16.35 -13.84 18.13
CA GLU A 582 -17.48 -13.85 17.20
C GLU A 582 -17.46 -12.62 16.30
N TRP A 583 -17.12 -11.45 16.84
CA TRP A 583 -17.01 -10.21 16.09
C TRP A 583 -15.92 -10.27 15.02
N MET A 584 -14.74 -10.79 15.35
CA MET A 584 -13.66 -11.06 14.39
C MET A 584 -14.19 -11.88 13.22
N TYR A 585 -14.86 -12.99 13.52
CA TYR A 585 -15.37 -13.88 12.50
C TYR A 585 -16.46 -13.23 11.63
N THR A 586 -17.52 -12.69 12.24
CA THR A 586 -18.66 -12.15 11.48
C THR A 586 -18.34 -10.86 10.75
N SER A 587 -17.53 -9.96 11.32
CA SER A 587 -17.12 -8.73 10.64
C SER A 587 -16.22 -9.01 9.43
N GLN A 588 -15.30 -9.97 9.52
CA GLN A 588 -14.48 -10.38 8.38
C GLN A 588 -15.30 -11.04 7.27
N LEU A 589 -16.29 -11.87 7.61
CA LEU A 589 -17.20 -12.44 6.61
C LEU A 589 -18.08 -11.37 5.94
N ASN A 590 -18.55 -10.38 6.70
CA ASN A 590 -19.28 -9.25 6.15
C ASN A 590 -18.41 -8.43 5.18
N GLN A 591 -17.16 -8.14 5.56
CA GLN A 591 -16.20 -7.50 4.66
C GLN A 591 -15.96 -8.32 3.40
N ARG A 592 -15.75 -9.64 3.53
CA ARG A 592 -15.60 -10.54 2.39
C ARG A 592 -16.79 -10.43 1.43
N ASP A 593 -18.01 -10.51 1.94
CA ASP A 593 -19.21 -10.50 1.11
C ASP A 593 -19.45 -9.14 0.46
N ALA A 594 -19.14 -8.05 1.16
CA ALA A 594 -19.19 -6.70 0.61
C ALA A 594 -18.23 -6.52 -0.57
N LEU A 595 -16.96 -6.91 -0.40
CA LEU A 595 -15.97 -6.84 -1.48
C LEU A 595 -16.29 -7.81 -2.62
N ARG A 596 -16.77 -9.01 -2.30
CA ARG A 596 -17.21 -9.99 -3.29
C ARG A 596 -18.37 -9.43 -4.13
N PHE A 597 -19.35 -8.81 -3.51
CA PHE A 597 -20.48 -8.17 -4.20
C PHE A 597 -19.99 -7.07 -5.16
N ALA A 598 -19.14 -6.16 -4.67
CA ALA A 598 -18.60 -5.06 -5.47
C ALA A 598 -17.78 -5.57 -6.67
N ILE A 599 -16.83 -6.47 -6.44
CA ILE A 599 -15.94 -6.99 -7.49
C ILE A 599 -16.75 -7.78 -8.53
N GLU A 600 -17.70 -8.62 -8.09
CA GLU A 600 -18.59 -9.32 -9.02
C GLU A 600 -19.46 -8.36 -9.83
N HIS A 601 -19.97 -7.26 -9.25
CA HIS A 601 -20.68 -6.21 -9.99
C HIS A 601 -19.79 -5.59 -11.08
N TYR A 602 -18.59 -5.13 -10.72
CA TYR A 602 -17.67 -4.51 -11.66
C TYR A 602 -17.24 -5.45 -12.78
N ARG A 603 -16.92 -6.71 -12.47
CA ARG A 603 -16.49 -7.70 -13.47
C ARG A 603 -17.63 -8.22 -14.35
N ARG A 604 -18.87 -8.21 -13.85
CA ARG A 604 -20.07 -8.49 -14.68
C ARG A 604 -20.40 -7.34 -15.63
N SER A 605 -19.89 -6.13 -15.36
CA SER A 605 -20.18 -4.96 -16.17
C SER A 605 -19.39 -4.95 -17.48
N GLU A 606 -20.00 -4.41 -18.54
CA GLU A 606 -19.28 -4.12 -19.79
C GLU A 606 -18.45 -2.83 -19.71
N PHE A 607 -18.60 -2.01 -18.67
CA PHE A 607 -18.07 -0.65 -18.61
C PHE A 607 -16.84 -0.46 -17.70
N CYS A 608 -16.72 -1.24 -16.63
CA CYS A 608 -15.63 -1.12 -15.65
C CYS A 608 -14.40 -1.93 -16.10
N ARG A 609 -13.20 -1.38 -15.95
CA ARG A 609 -11.94 -2.04 -16.34
C ARG A 609 -10.87 -2.07 -15.26
N GLY A 610 -11.22 -1.72 -14.03
CA GLY A 610 -10.32 -1.87 -12.92
C GLY A 610 -10.97 -1.75 -11.57
N THR A 611 -10.45 -2.50 -10.60
CA THR A 611 -10.89 -2.46 -9.20
C THR A 611 -9.68 -2.47 -8.27
N LEU A 612 -9.52 -1.40 -7.49
CA LEU A 612 -8.55 -1.28 -6.41
C LEU A 612 -9.31 -1.14 -5.09
N ILE A 613 -9.30 -2.21 -4.28
CA ILE A 613 -9.97 -2.17 -2.98
C ILE A 613 -9.27 -1.20 -2.03
N TRP A 614 -10.04 -0.51 -1.19
CA TRP A 614 -9.55 0.14 0.01
C TRP A 614 -9.75 -0.84 1.18
N GLN A 615 -8.70 -1.39 1.79
CA GLN A 615 -7.27 -1.22 1.51
C GLN A 615 -6.52 -2.56 1.61
N LEU A 616 -5.24 -2.61 1.23
CA LEU A 616 -4.47 -3.84 1.29
C LEU A 616 -4.06 -4.19 2.73
N ASN A 617 -3.40 -3.24 3.40
CA ASN A 617 -2.58 -3.48 4.60
C ASN A 617 -2.86 -2.48 5.72
N ASP A 618 -2.33 -2.73 6.93
CA ASP A 618 -2.46 -1.88 8.12
C ASP A 618 -1.09 -1.44 8.67
N CYS A 619 -1.01 -0.23 9.24
CA CYS A 619 0.21 0.32 9.84
C CYS A 619 0.35 0.05 11.35
N TRP A 620 -0.72 -0.43 12.00
CA TRP A 620 -0.81 -0.71 13.43
C TRP A 620 -1.99 -1.66 13.71
N PRO A 621 -2.07 -2.31 14.88
CA PRO A 621 -3.20 -3.16 15.22
C PRO A 621 -4.49 -2.35 15.23
N VAL A 622 -5.40 -2.61 14.30
CA VAL A 622 -6.62 -1.81 14.14
C VAL A 622 -7.78 -2.60 13.54
N GLN A 623 -9.00 -2.09 13.71
CA GLN A 623 -10.15 -2.45 12.92
C GLN A 623 -10.25 -1.48 11.73
N SER A 624 -10.11 -2.00 10.51
CA SER A 624 -9.97 -1.21 9.29
C SER A 624 -10.51 -1.96 8.08
N TRP A 625 -10.44 -1.31 6.92
CA TRP A 625 -10.75 -1.91 5.62
C TRP A 625 -9.65 -2.80 5.06
N ALA A 626 -8.52 -2.98 5.75
CA ALA A 626 -7.44 -3.81 5.25
C ALA A 626 -7.89 -5.26 5.10
N VAL A 627 -7.38 -5.95 4.07
CA VAL A 627 -7.55 -7.41 3.90
C VAL A 627 -6.38 -8.21 4.47
N ILE A 628 -5.25 -7.55 4.76
CA ILE A 628 -4.11 -8.06 5.51
C ILE A 628 -3.89 -7.16 6.72
N ASP A 629 -3.90 -7.70 7.93
CA ASP A 629 -3.70 -6.89 9.13
C ASP A 629 -2.22 -6.56 9.42
N SER A 630 -1.97 -5.78 10.48
CA SER A 630 -0.64 -5.26 10.83
C SER A 630 0.36 -6.35 11.23
N GLU A 631 -0.11 -7.55 11.60
CA GLU A 631 0.71 -8.71 11.93
C GLU A 631 0.93 -9.63 10.71
N GLY A 632 0.41 -9.24 9.55
CA GLY A 632 0.50 -9.95 8.28
C GLY A 632 -0.50 -11.08 8.12
N GLU A 633 -1.53 -11.16 8.96
CA GLU A 633 -2.57 -12.18 8.85
C GLU A 633 -3.57 -11.81 7.75
N LEU A 634 -3.92 -12.81 6.93
CA LEU A 634 -4.95 -12.66 5.91
C LEU A 634 -6.34 -12.71 6.58
N LYS A 635 -7.17 -11.71 6.32
CA LYS A 635 -8.60 -11.70 6.70
C LYS A 635 -9.42 -12.53 5.71
N ALA A 636 -10.67 -12.86 6.05
CA ALA A 636 -11.57 -13.65 5.20
C ALA A 636 -11.66 -13.13 3.75
N ALA A 637 -11.70 -11.81 3.58
CA ALA A 637 -11.72 -11.17 2.28
C ALA A 637 -10.50 -11.52 1.42
N ALA A 638 -9.29 -11.57 1.98
CA ALA A 638 -8.08 -11.86 1.21
C ALA A 638 -8.11 -13.27 0.59
N TYR A 639 -8.57 -14.28 1.34
CA TYR A 639 -8.72 -15.64 0.80
C TYR A 639 -9.70 -15.68 -0.38
N GLU A 640 -10.76 -14.87 -0.32
CA GLU A 640 -11.75 -14.78 -1.38
C GLU A 640 -11.24 -14.02 -2.62
N LEU A 641 -10.38 -13.01 -2.45
CA LEU A 641 -9.82 -12.24 -3.57
C LEU A 641 -9.12 -13.14 -4.59
N ARG A 642 -8.44 -14.20 -4.17
CA ARG A 642 -7.80 -15.15 -5.10
C ARG A 642 -8.79 -15.76 -6.10
N ARG A 643 -10.01 -16.03 -5.64
CA ARG A 643 -11.10 -16.58 -6.47
C ARG A 643 -11.73 -15.47 -7.30
N LEU A 644 -11.92 -14.29 -6.71
CA LEU A 644 -12.51 -13.13 -7.37
C LEU A 644 -11.61 -12.46 -8.40
N TYR A 645 -10.31 -12.69 -8.34
CA TYR A 645 -9.31 -12.14 -9.26
C TYR A 645 -8.81 -13.17 -10.28
N ASP A 646 -9.38 -14.38 -10.27
CA ASP A 646 -9.08 -15.37 -11.30
C ASP A 646 -9.63 -14.93 -12.68
N ARG A 647 -8.98 -15.37 -13.75
CA ARG A 647 -9.29 -14.96 -15.14
C ARG A 647 -10.70 -15.35 -15.54
N ALA A 648 -11.14 -16.55 -15.16
CA ALA A 648 -12.52 -16.98 -15.31
C ALA A 648 -13.24 -16.79 -13.97
N LEU A 649 -14.43 -16.19 -14.00
CA LEU A 649 -15.25 -15.98 -12.82
C LEU A 649 -16.67 -16.47 -13.05
N ALA A 650 -17.12 -17.32 -12.13
CA ALA A 650 -18.51 -17.71 -11.93
C ALA A 650 -19.12 -16.80 -10.86
N SER A 651 -20.10 -15.96 -11.22
CA SER A 651 -20.79 -15.07 -10.27
C SER A 651 -22.29 -15.36 -10.27
N ILE A 652 -22.84 -15.61 -9.08
CA ILE A 652 -24.26 -15.85 -8.89
C ILE A 652 -24.96 -14.52 -8.58
N GLU A 653 -25.98 -14.21 -9.36
CA GLU A 653 -26.90 -13.10 -9.13
C GLU A 653 -28.31 -13.63 -8.86
N ARG A 654 -28.96 -13.13 -7.81
CA ARG A 654 -30.38 -13.40 -7.56
C ARG A 654 -31.24 -12.26 -8.07
N VAL A 655 -32.24 -12.58 -8.88
CA VAL A 655 -33.22 -11.63 -9.41
C VAL A 655 -34.62 -12.18 -9.13
N GLY A 656 -35.26 -11.69 -8.07
CA GLY A 656 -36.52 -12.26 -7.58
C GLY A 656 -36.37 -13.73 -7.20
N ASP A 657 -37.15 -14.60 -7.84
CA ASP A 657 -37.14 -16.05 -7.64
C ASP A 657 -36.29 -16.81 -8.67
N ALA A 658 -35.37 -16.11 -9.34
CA ALA A 658 -34.40 -16.70 -10.25
C ALA A 658 -32.98 -16.46 -9.76
N VAL A 659 -32.14 -17.47 -9.98
CA VAL A 659 -30.69 -17.38 -9.81
C VAL A 659 -30.04 -17.48 -11.18
N ARG A 660 -29.23 -16.48 -11.52
CA ARG A 660 -28.47 -16.38 -12.78
C ARG A 660 -27.00 -16.60 -12.49
N LEU A 661 -26.36 -17.41 -13.33
CA LEU A 661 -24.92 -17.57 -13.31
C LEU A 661 -24.30 -16.73 -14.41
N TRP A 662 -23.59 -15.69 -14.01
CA TRP A 662 -22.73 -14.91 -14.89
C TRP A 662 -21.41 -15.65 -15.09
N THR A 663 -20.97 -15.67 -16.35
CA THR A 663 -19.70 -16.24 -16.79
C THR A 663 -18.85 -15.10 -17.34
N VAL A 664 -17.75 -14.82 -16.65
CA VAL A 664 -16.82 -13.71 -16.97
C VAL A 664 -15.46 -14.28 -17.34
N LEU A 665 -14.81 -13.66 -18.31
CA LEU A 665 -13.47 -14.00 -18.76
C LEU A 665 -12.66 -12.71 -18.96
N ASP A 666 -11.52 -12.59 -18.28
CA ASP A 666 -10.65 -11.43 -18.37
C ASP A 666 -9.24 -11.78 -18.86
N ASP A 667 -8.81 -11.00 -19.84
CA ASP A 667 -7.48 -11.04 -20.43
C ASP A 667 -7.00 -12.43 -20.85
N VAL A 668 -7.86 -13.16 -21.56
CA VAL A 668 -7.52 -14.45 -22.19
C VAL A 668 -7.47 -14.30 -23.72
N LYS A 669 -6.56 -15.03 -24.38
CA LYS A 669 -6.50 -15.09 -25.84
C LYS A 669 -7.55 -16.06 -26.37
N GLY A 670 -8.47 -15.55 -27.17
CA GLY A 670 -9.56 -16.34 -27.76
C GLY A 670 -10.70 -16.63 -26.76
N PRO A 671 -11.80 -17.22 -27.25
CA PRO A 671 -12.92 -17.58 -26.40
C PRO A 671 -12.64 -18.83 -25.55
N LEU A 672 -13.26 -18.90 -24.37
CA LEU A 672 -13.35 -20.10 -23.56
C LEU A 672 -14.70 -20.79 -23.83
N VAL A 673 -14.66 -22.08 -24.14
CA VAL A 673 -15.85 -22.94 -24.24
C VAL A 673 -15.86 -23.87 -23.03
N ASP A 674 -16.87 -23.76 -22.18
CA ASP A 674 -17.04 -24.61 -21.00
C ASP A 674 -18.53 -24.67 -20.60
N THR A 675 -18.86 -25.53 -19.64
CA THR A 675 -20.23 -25.70 -19.14
C THR A 675 -20.50 -24.79 -17.94
N ALA A 676 -21.47 -23.90 -18.07
CA ALA A 676 -22.04 -23.14 -16.97
C ALA A 676 -23.03 -24.03 -16.19
N VAL A 677 -22.81 -24.24 -14.90
CA VAL A 677 -23.63 -25.13 -14.05
C VAL A 677 -24.17 -24.38 -12.85
N ILE A 678 -25.47 -24.53 -12.57
CA ILE A 678 -26.09 -24.11 -11.31
C ILE A 678 -26.68 -25.35 -10.64
N GLU A 679 -26.41 -25.52 -9.35
CA GLU A 679 -27.02 -26.55 -8.50
C GLU A 679 -27.64 -25.90 -7.27
N VAL A 680 -28.91 -26.21 -6.99
CA VAL A 680 -29.53 -25.95 -5.69
C VAL A 680 -29.30 -27.18 -4.82
N ARG A 681 -28.73 -26.99 -3.63
CA ARG A 681 -28.37 -28.05 -2.70
C ARG A 681 -29.01 -27.84 -1.34
N ALA A 682 -29.33 -28.92 -0.64
CA ALA A 682 -29.86 -28.85 0.71
C ALA A 682 -28.74 -28.54 1.73
N LEU A 683 -28.98 -27.61 2.65
CA LEU A 683 -28.02 -27.28 3.72
C LEU A 683 -27.77 -28.45 4.68
N ALA A 684 -28.76 -29.34 4.86
CA ALA A 684 -28.68 -30.43 5.84
C ALA A 684 -27.63 -31.49 5.49
N ASP A 685 -27.50 -31.85 4.22
CA ASP A 685 -26.68 -32.98 3.77
C ASP A 685 -25.92 -32.74 2.45
N GLY A 686 -26.10 -31.58 1.81
CA GLY A 686 -25.41 -31.21 0.58
C GLY A 686 -25.99 -31.85 -0.69
N ARG A 687 -27.10 -32.61 -0.59
CA ARG A 687 -27.71 -33.28 -1.75
C ARG A 687 -28.18 -32.26 -2.78
N VAL A 688 -27.98 -32.58 -4.06
CA VAL A 688 -28.50 -31.76 -5.18
C VAL A 688 -30.01 -31.94 -5.28
N LEU A 689 -30.75 -30.84 -5.18
CA LEU A 689 -32.21 -30.77 -5.30
C LEU A 689 -32.66 -30.40 -6.71
N ALA A 690 -31.93 -29.47 -7.33
CA ALA A 690 -32.15 -29.06 -8.71
C ALA A 690 -30.80 -28.72 -9.37
N ARG A 691 -30.74 -28.90 -10.68
CA ARG A 691 -29.54 -28.61 -11.47
C ARG A 691 -29.92 -28.14 -12.87
N THR A 692 -29.17 -27.18 -13.38
CA THR A 692 -29.12 -26.84 -14.80
C THR A 692 -27.66 -26.77 -15.26
N SER A 693 -27.43 -27.09 -16.52
CA SER A 693 -26.10 -27.01 -17.13
C SER A 693 -26.22 -26.68 -18.61
N VAL A 694 -25.49 -25.66 -19.06
CA VAL A 694 -25.50 -25.18 -20.44
C VAL A 694 -24.06 -24.98 -20.90
N GLU A 695 -23.71 -25.52 -22.06
CA GLU A 695 -22.43 -25.21 -22.71
C GLU A 695 -22.46 -23.76 -23.21
N VAL A 696 -21.43 -22.99 -22.88
CA VAL A 696 -21.33 -21.58 -23.23
C VAL A 696 -19.97 -21.26 -23.82
N THR A 697 -19.97 -20.31 -24.75
CA THR A 697 -18.76 -19.69 -25.28
C THR A 697 -18.68 -18.26 -24.76
N VAL A 698 -17.58 -17.94 -24.07
CA VAL A 698 -17.33 -16.64 -23.44
C VAL A 698 -16.06 -16.04 -24.02
N GLU A 699 -16.17 -14.80 -24.51
CA GLU A 699 -15.03 -14.02 -25.00
C GLU A 699 -14.50 -13.10 -23.90
N SER A 700 -13.21 -12.78 -23.96
CA SER A 700 -12.58 -11.86 -23.01
C SER A 700 -13.28 -10.49 -23.00
N ALA A 701 -13.50 -9.94 -21.80
CA ALA A 701 -14.18 -8.66 -21.56
C ALA A 701 -15.62 -8.58 -22.12
N LYS A 702 -16.28 -9.71 -22.34
CA LYS A 702 -17.70 -9.82 -22.73
C LYS A 702 -18.46 -10.72 -21.76
N PRO A 703 -18.69 -10.27 -20.52
CA PRO A 703 -19.44 -11.04 -19.53
C PRO A 703 -20.86 -11.32 -20.02
N ARG A 704 -21.40 -12.50 -19.69
CA ARG A 704 -22.76 -12.91 -20.08
C ARG A 704 -23.39 -13.81 -19.03
N ILE A 705 -24.72 -13.91 -19.06
CA ILE A 705 -25.45 -14.97 -18.35
C ILE A 705 -25.22 -16.28 -19.10
N GLY A 706 -24.67 -17.27 -18.40
CA GLY A 706 -24.43 -18.60 -18.96
C GLY A 706 -25.65 -19.52 -18.83
N THR A 707 -26.30 -19.50 -17.67
CA THR A 707 -27.55 -20.22 -17.41
C THR A 707 -28.30 -19.57 -16.25
N GLU A 708 -29.58 -19.90 -16.10
CA GLU A 708 -30.40 -19.50 -14.96
C GLU A 708 -31.28 -20.65 -14.47
N LEU A 709 -31.74 -20.57 -13.23
CA LEU A 709 -32.59 -21.57 -12.59
C LEU A 709 -33.56 -20.89 -11.62
N SER A 710 -34.84 -21.28 -11.65
CA SER A 710 -35.83 -20.76 -10.69
C SER A 710 -35.65 -21.44 -9.33
N VAL A 711 -35.74 -20.64 -8.28
CA VAL A 711 -35.65 -21.09 -6.88
C VAL A 711 -36.96 -20.86 -6.10
N ALA A 712 -38.05 -20.52 -6.78
CA ALA A 712 -39.35 -20.20 -6.17
C ALA A 712 -39.92 -21.32 -5.27
N GLU A 713 -39.62 -22.58 -5.61
CA GLU A 713 -40.16 -23.76 -4.92
C GLU A 713 -39.40 -24.14 -3.65
N PHE A 714 -38.23 -23.53 -3.40
CA PHE A 714 -37.38 -23.88 -2.26
C PHE A 714 -37.56 -22.91 -1.08
N ASP A 715 -37.53 -23.43 0.14
CA ASP A 715 -37.38 -22.60 1.34
C ASP A 715 -35.91 -22.10 1.41
N PRO A 716 -35.67 -20.77 1.25
CA PRO A 716 -34.33 -20.21 1.17
C PRO A 716 -33.50 -20.44 2.44
N THR A 717 -34.14 -20.72 3.58
CA THR A 717 -33.45 -20.99 4.85
C THR A 717 -32.87 -22.40 4.94
N THR A 718 -33.19 -23.27 3.99
CA THR A 718 -32.81 -24.70 4.01
C THR A 718 -31.95 -25.13 2.82
N VAL A 719 -31.69 -24.22 1.87
CA VAL A 719 -30.94 -24.51 0.65
C VAL A 719 -29.87 -23.46 0.38
N PHE A 720 -28.93 -23.82 -0.48
CA PHE A 720 -27.90 -22.94 -1.01
C PHE A 720 -27.65 -23.27 -2.48
N VAL A 721 -26.95 -22.39 -3.19
CA VAL A 721 -26.65 -22.52 -4.61
C VAL A 721 -25.14 -22.64 -4.82
N VAL A 722 -24.76 -23.57 -5.69
CA VAL A 722 -23.41 -23.71 -6.21
C VAL A 722 -23.42 -23.37 -7.69
N GLY A 723 -22.52 -22.47 -8.09
CA GLY A 723 -22.30 -22.09 -9.49
C GLY A 723 -20.89 -22.47 -9.92
N SER A 724 -20.71 -22.95 -11.14
CA SER A 724 -19.37 -23.21 -11.70
C SER A 724 -19.27 -22.93 -13.18
N PHE A 725 -18.11 -22.40 -13.59
CA PHE A 725 -17.73 -22.14 -14.98
C PHE A 725 -16.22 -21.88 -15.07
N GLY A 726 -15.53 -22.45 -16.06
CA GLY A 726 -14.14 -22.14 -16.38
C GLY A 726 -13.15 -22.48 -15.26
N GLY A 727 -13.44 -23.52 -14.47
CA GLY A 727 -12.70 -23.85 -13.25
C GLY A 727 -13.04 -22.99 -12.03
N SER A 728 -13.73 -21.86 -12.23
CA SER A 728 -14.27 -21.03 -11.15
C SER A 728 -15.50 -21.68 -10.51
N ARG A 729 -15.60 -21.55 -9.20
CA ARG A 729 -16.72 -22.06 -8.40
C ARG A 729 -17.11 -21.05 -7.34
N THR A 730 -18.42 -20.80 -7.21
CA THR A 730 -18.99 -19.89 -6.22
C THR A 730 -20.12 -20.57 -5.45
N VAL A 731 -20.33 -20.16 -4.20
CA VAL A 731 -21.37 -20.69 -3.31
C VAL A 731 -22.14 -19.52 -2.69
N ARG A 732 -23.47 -19.59 -2.72
CA ARG A 732 -24.38 -18.56 -2.18
C ARG A 732 -25.48 -19.18 -1.34
N LEU A 733 -25.73 -18.60 -0.17
CA LEU A 733 -26.98 -18.82 0.56
C LEU A 733 -28.13 -18.10 -0.17
N LEU A 734 -29.36 -18.62 -0.05
CA LEU A 734 -30.56 -17.96 -0.61
C LEU A 734 -31.27 -17.04 0.40
N CYS A 735 -30.76 -16.94 1.62
CA CYS A 735 -31.21 -16.02 2.66
C CYS A 735 -29.99 -15.33 3.28
N GLU A 736 -30.24 -14.40 4.20
CA GLU A 736 -29.17 -13.82 5.01
C GLU A 736 -28.47 -14.92 5.84
N PRO A 737 -27.14 -14.85 6.04
CA PRO A 737 -26.41 -15.83 6.84
C PRO A 737 -27.03 -16.10 8.22
N LYS A 738 -27.56 -15.06 8.89
CA LYS A 738 -28.22 -15.19 10.19
C LYS A 738 -29.54 -15.98 10.18
N GLU A 739 -30.15 -16.18 9.01
CA GLU A 739 -31.42 -16.88 8.83
C GLU A 739 -31.22 -18.34 8.37
N ALA A 740 -30.02 -18.68 7.90
CA ALA A 740 -29.71 -19.97 7.34
C ALA A 740 -29.70 -21.08 8.40
N ARG A 741 -30.41 -22.18 8.13
CA ARG A 741 -30.46 -23.36 9.01
C ARG A 741 -29.30 -24.30 8.71
N VAL A 742 -28.10 -23.87 9.08
CA VAL A 742 -26.87 -24.66 8.94
C VAL A 742 -26.78 -25.76 10.01
N PRO A 743 -26.39 -27.00 9.66
CA PRO A 743 -26.19 -28.07 10.64
C PRO A 743 -24.92 -27.82 11.47
N THR A 744 -24.86 -28.41 12.67
CA THR A 744 -23.64 -28.43 13.49
C THR A 744 -22.76 -29.63 13.07
N PRO A 745 -21.59 -29.40 12.44
CA PRO A 745 -20.70 -30.48 12.04
C PRO A 745 -19.89 -31.05 13.20
N THR A 746 -19.44 -32.31 13.06
CA THR A 746 -18.22 -32.78 13.73
C THR A 746 -17.04 -32.51 12.81
N ILE A 747 -15.96 -31.92 13.32
CA ILE A 747 -14.75 -31.60 12.56
C ILE A 747 -13.58 -32.46 13.05
N ARG A 748 -12.96 -33.18 12.12
CA ARG A 748 -11.70 -33.89 12.36
C ARG A 748 -10.62 -33.32 11.47
N ALA A 749 -9.39 -33.27 11.97
CA ALA A 749 -8.27 -32.82 11.16
C ALA A 749 -7.04 -33.71 11.38
N ARG A 750 -6.29 -33.94 10.30
CA ARG A 750 -5.02 -34.67 10.33
C ARG A 750 -4.00 -33.93 9.47
N LEU A 751 -2.78 -33.79 9.97
CA LEU A 751 -1.67 -33.31 9.15
C LEU A 751 -1.11 -34.46 8.32
N ASP A 752 -0.92 -34.23 7.03
CA ASP A 752 -0.40 -35.18 6.05
C ASP A 752 0.68 -34.49 5.20
N GLY A 753 1.90 -34.45 5.73
CA GLY A 753 2.99 -33.65 5.16
C GLY A 753 2.64 -32.16 5.12
N PRO A 754 2.70 -31.49 3.95
CA PRO A 754 2.37 -30.06 3.82
C PRO A 754 0.85 -29.80 3.68
N SER A 755 0.00 -30.73 4.13
CA SER A 755 -1.45 -30.67 3.92
C SER A 755 -2.20 -30.95 5.21
N LEU A 756 -3.12 -30.07 5.58
CA LEU A 756 -4.12 -30.30 6.61
C LEU A 756 -5.37 -30.91 5.96
N VAL A 757 -5.61 -32.17 6.26
CA VAL A 757 -6.81 -32.89 5.84
C VAL A 757 -7.90 -32.62 6.85
N VAL A 758 -9.03 -32.06 6.40
CA VAL A 758 -10.17 -31.72 7.26
C VAL A 758 -11.39 -32.51 6.82
N GLU A 759 -12.02 -33.22 7.76
CA GLU A 759 -13.21 -34.03 7.52
C GLU A 759 -14.41 -33.45 8.28
N SER A 760 -15.58 -33.51 7.63
CA SER A 760 -16.84 -33.10 8.24
C SER A 760 -17.99 -34.08 7.96
N THR A 761 -18.88 -34.22 8.94
CA THR A 761 -20.07 -35.07 8.88
C THR A 761 -21.25 -34.45 8.13
N THR A 762 -21.22 -33.13 7.91
CA THR A 762 -22.27 -32.35 7.24
C THR A 762 -21.62 -31.30 6.34
N PRO A 763 -22.38 -30.60 5.47
CA PRO A 763 -21.88 -29.37 4.89
C PRO A 763 -21.42 -28.37 5.96
N VAL A 764 -20.39 -27.59 5.66
CA VAL A 764 -19.82 -26.57 6.55
C VAL A 764 -19.62 -25.29 5.77
N PHE A 765 -20.20 -24.19 6.25
CA PHE A 765 -20.09 -22.89 5.60
C PHE A 765 -19.09 -22.01 6.33
N ASP A 766 -18.16 -21.47 5.55
CA ASP A 766 -17.15 -20.49 6.00
C ASP A 766 -16.25 -21.00 7.13
N LEU A 767 -15.80 -22.25 7.03
CA LEU A 767 -14.90 -22.88 8.01
C LEU A 767 -13.60 -22.11 8.14
N TYR A 768 -13.44 -21.44 9.28
CA TYR A 768 -12.22 -20.77 9.72
C TYR A 768 -11.44 -21.67 10.67
N LEU A 769 -10.17 -21.89 10.34
CA LEU A 769 -9.21 -22.69 11.12
C LEU A 769 -8.03 -21.83 11.52
N TRP A 770 -7.65 -21.87 12.79
CA TRP A 770 -6.42 -21.23 13.28
C TRP A 770 -5.79 -22.05 14.39
N ASP A 771 -4.49 -21.83 14.61
CA ASP A 771 -3.74 -22.42 15.71
C ASP A 771 -3.49 -21.35 16.78
N ALA A 772 -4.06 -21.52 17.98
CA ALA A 772 -3.87 -20.57 19.08
C ALA A 772 -2.39 -20.44 19.51
N ALA A 773 -1.55 -21.43 19.17
CA ALA A 773 -0.10 -21.36 19.40
C ALA A 773 0.67 -20.63 18.28
N GLY A 774 0.00 -20.22 17.20
CA GLY A 774 0.59 -19.47 16.08
C GLY A 774 1.61 -20.26 15.24
N GLN A 775 1.58 -21.59 15.27
CA GLN A 775 2.55 -22.44 14.56
C GLN A 775 2.07 -22.93 13.20
N LEU A 776 0.78 -22.76 12.89
CA LEU A 776 0.17 -23.16 11.63
C LEU A 776 -0.14 -21.95 10.75
N THR A 777 0.28 -22.01 9.49
CA THR A 777 -0.22 -21.12 8.43
C THR A 777 -0.91 -21.95 7.36
N LEU A 778 -2.10 -21.50 6.94
CA LEU A 778 -2.88 -22.13 5.88
C LEU A 778 -2.83 -21.27 4.63
N ASP A 779 -2.67 -21.91 3.46
CA ASP A 779 -2.74 -21.19 2.20
C ASP A 779 -4.20 -20.85 1.83
N ASP A 780 -5.19 -21.62 2.28
CA ASP A 780 -6.63 -21.30 2.10
C ASP A 780 -7.39 -21.49 3.43
N ASN A 781 -8.41 -20.67 3.65
CA ASN A 781 -9.18 -20.63 4.90
C ASN A 781 -10.57 -20.03 4.64
N PHE A 782 -11.45 -19.99 5.65
CA PHE A 782 -12.85 -19.58 5.51
C PHE A 782 -13.56 -20.36 4.38
N VAL A 783 -13.29 -21.67 4.32
CA VAL A 783 -13.69 -22.54 3.21
C VAL A 783 -15.10 -23.10 3.42
N THR A 784 -15.85 -23.27 2.32
CA THR A 784 -17.16 -23.93 2.35
C THR A 784 -17.07 -25.35 1.82
N LEU A 785 -17.43 -26.34 2.65
CA LEU A 785 -17.61 -27.73 2.28
C LEU A 785 -19.09 -27.94 1.94
N VAL A 786 -19.41 -28.08 0.65
CA VAL A 786 -20.81 -28.17 0.19
C VAL A 786 -21.48 -29.52 0.50
N GLU A 787 -20.69 -30.51 0.87
CA GLU A 787 -21.14 -31.88 1.14
C GLU A 787 -20.30 -32.47 2.28
N PRO A 788 -20.85 -33.44 3.03
CA PRO A 788 -20.07 -34.23 3.98
C PRO A 788 -18.85 -34.85 3.29
N GLY A 789 -17.72 -34.87 3.98
CA GLY A 789 -16.51 -35.48 3.45
C GLY A 789 -15.25 -34.72 3.81
N ARG A 790 -14.27 -34.79 2.90
CA ARG A 790 -12.90 -34.36 3.13
C ARG A 790 -12.55 -33.15 2.26
N THR A 791 -11.91 -32.15 2.86
CA THR A 791 -11.14 -31.12 2.14
C THR A 791 -9.66 -31.20 2.52
N VAL A 792 -8.80 -30.63 1.68
CA VAL A 792 -7.35 -30.62 1.90
C VAL A 792 -6.86 -29.19 1.74
N LEU A 793 -6.31 -28.65 2.82
CA LEU A 793 -5.74 -27.31 2.87
C LEU A 793 -4.23 -27.41 2.90
N ARG A 794 -3.53 -26.64 2.08
CA ARG A 794 -2.07 -26.60 2.17
C ARG A 794 -1.66 -25.87 3.45
N ALA A 795 -0.75 -26.47 4.19
CA ALA A 795 -0.34 -26.05 5.51
C ALA A 795 1.19 -25.92 5.61
N ARG A 796 1.64 -24.94 6.39
CA ARG A 796 3.03 -24.79 6.84
C ARG A 796 3.06 -24.79 8.36
N GLY A 797 3.92 -25.63 8.94
CA GLY A 797 4.04 -25.84 10.38
C GLY A 797 3.09 -26.92 10.92
N GLU A 798 3.18 -27.19 12.21
CA GLU A 798 2.42 -28.23 12.91
C GLU A 798 1.45 -27.58 13.91
N PRO A 799 0.14 -27.84 13.84
CA PRO A 799 -0.80 -27.27 14.78
C PRO A 799 -0.59 -27.85 16.18
N ARG A 800 -0.58 -26.99 17.20
CA ARG A 800 -0.58 -27.44 18.61
C ARG A 800 -1.96 -27.34 19.25
N GLN A 801 -2.73 -26.33 18.86
CA GLN A 801 -4.05 -26.02 19.39
C GLN A 801 -4.95 -25.53 18.26
N LEU A 802 -5.33 -26.46 17.38
CA LEU A 802 -6.20 -26.17 16.24
C LEU A 802 -7.63 -25.88 16.72
N ILE A 803 -8.16 -24.73 16.34
CA ILE A 803 -9.52 -24.30 16.63
C ILE A 803 -10.27 -24.13 15.30
N ALA A 804 -11.55 -24.49 15.30
CA ALA A 804 -12.45 -24.31 14.17
C ALA A 804 -13.65 -23.44 14.55
N ARG A 805 -14.07 -22.54 13.66
CA ARG A 805 -15.37 -21.87 13.69
C ARG A 805 -16.00 -21.93 12.29
N SER A 806 -17.31 -22.01 12.23
CA SER A 806 -18.10 -21.87 11.00
C SER A 806 -19.32 -21.00 11.28
N LEU A 807 -20.22 -20.84 10.29
CA LEU A 807 -21.51 -20.18 10.51
C LEU A 807 -22.37 -20.86 11.60
N ALA A 808 -22.19 -22.18 11.81
CA ALA A 808 -22.84 -22.93 12.90
C ALA A 808 -22.20 -22.71 14.29
N GLY A 809 -21.19 -21.84 14.42
CA GLY A 809 -20.49 -21.54 15.67
C GLY A 809 -19.13 -22.20 15.79
N ARG A 810 -18.59 -22.22 17.01
CA ARG A 810 -17.28 -22.78 17.36
C ARG A 810 -17.34 -24.30 17.46
N HIS A 811 -16.33 -25.00 16.95
CA HIS A 811 -16.22 -26.45 16.95
C HIS A 811 -14.98 -26.92 17.70
N ALA A 812 -15.09 -28.04 18.41
CA ALA A 812 -13.92 -28.80 18.83
C ALA A 812 -13.33 -29.51 17.60
N VAL A 813 -12.00 -29.53 17.50
CA VAL A 813 -11.30 -30.24 16.43
C VAL A 813 -10.63 -31.48 17.01
N GLU A 814 -11.03 -32.66 16.52
CA GLU A 814 -10.33 -33.91 16.82
C GLU A 814 -9.06 -33.97 15.94
N LEU A 815 -7.91 -33.68 16.54
CA LEU A 815 -6.60 -33.83 15.89
C LEU A 815 -6.22 -35.32 15.87
N LEU A 816 -6.25 -35.90 14.68
CA LEU A 816 -5.83 -37.27 14.45
C LEU A 816 -4.29 -37.33 14.29
N PRO A 817 -3.66 -38.43 14.74
CA PRO A 817 -2.21 -38.61 14.66
C PRO A 817 -1.67 -38.69 13.23
#